data_AF-A0A8I6Z5K0-F1
#
_entry.id   AF-A0A8I6Z5K0-F1
#
_cell.length_a   1.000
_cell.length_b   1.000
_cell.length_c   1.000
_cell.angle_alpha   90.00
_cell.angle_beta   90.00
_cell.angle_gamma   90.00
#
_symmetry.space_group_name_H-M   'P 1'
#
loop_
_entity.id
_entity.type
_entity.pdbx_description
1 polymer ?
#
loop_
_entity_poly.entity_id
_entity_poly.type
_entity_poly.pdbx_seq_one_letter_code
_entity_poly.pdbx_strand_id
1 'polypeptide(L)'
;MASCESEKWAVVEYGHHGPSTKVYRFQILLPNGTSTSLTLCDPGEEMPLPDFLHLIREELGDALAHGGQRRGIEWDGDVYLEDLLDRKIDKKVQFSDFVTKGTNILRLQDGEEFVRTYENMWDLTPPTELLQELPAEYSTESALADLVDNSLQALWSNGDKQRKLIRITVDGGKIVVFDTGRGMDGSEENSISKWGTMGSSNHRVFRKQGIGGKAPYLVPVFGMFGYGGTIASMHLGRTAIVSSKTKESRKVFTLHLSREALLEKSSSKLSWKTAGGVRDPSEEQLALSPHRSFTQVEIHGLNRHLELGKLQGFLKDIYFPYIQYDEDNGSMSTRRPVQFEVNGVDLAEIQESEVTLTNLHSSNGPDFILHLKFSCTSTNAASRQAHARIKCVYFPIVKGKESIDSILDKLSENALGVKENFDNFSRVSIRRLGRLLPDARWGPLPFMEPKQSKGQKAELLKRCCKRVKCFVETDAGFNPTLSKTDLAQHDIFTNALRCFDGSCRNDSSVEEVSVDARKDERSLNRTQLEKQYHDWIITMHAKYDVEMDGGDDEHTVIINPSNKERLGISKDVQVIRVHTSVRRKGKTWRRGDHLKIQPGVVARTKNNFYSSKSIFYGTLEYVVVEGLQGDICGEARLICRSIECPGDQGCLLEVGQDSMHLNIKESFSFPVIMIDDNKCQTMEEDSWCQMLKKKSGKAPACIEVLRNLQGNALAVDGDLPFEEVIMAGYNHPREVIAVIRPQNATTCSTSLLDKRYILKDDDLEMALEINHLSGSKDHLHAKLIYKKLKKPSSRNSINGLYIFQLSEERSMFTKSGVYSIIFSVRCRDSTVIKHEAKITVCPNSNTRHWKLSCDADWSAENAVLDIRLGMPVQCLAARSLDLYGNGIPFLDIDKAVITILGGDDILANVKDIKVDLSTDLLTLYIRDFLVKTNILDRLRPNYEAMLKISLCDSEFSHPCKVKPGIPSTINMDMSLAWEKNLTPGEVIDDALLEVLDHCGNHVEEGTELRVYTVGLSFVDKYGPVRKVNSEGFVDLRGLLKVVSGFGSKVSLTIFHNKKKIFNRSFQIAIRNLKAVKVPESCRAGTFLENIIFEVSVCDGVIDESIHGPRHTLSIRSNQLKHVEGAQYTFAHGRCVLPHAQVPDEPGTVSFVAYHTHFADLETIIQVPILQYRSVCS
;
A
#
# COMPACT_ATOMS: atom_id res chain seq x y z
N MET A 1 37.55 16.68 41.36
CA MET A 1 38.46 17.47 42.22
C MET A 1 39.18 16.53 43.16
N ALA A 2 40.43 16.86 43.49
CA ALA A 2 41.48 16.07 44.16
C ALA A 2 42.03 14.89 43.34
N SER A 3 42.98 15.20 42.45
CA SER A 3 43.92 14.25 41.85
C SER A 3 44.87 13.73 42.93
N CYS A 4 44.81 12.43 43.24
CA CYS A 4 45.82 11.77 44.05
C CYS A 4 46.82 11.10 43.09
N GLU A 5 48.01 11.70 43.00
CA GLU A 5 49.14 11.17 42.25
C GLU A 5 49.55 9.80 42.83
N SER A 6 49.73 8.82 41.96
CA SER A 6 50.29 7.51 42.31
C SER A 6 51.76 7.69 42.68
N GLU A 7 52.07 7.77 43.97
CA GLU A 7 53.44 7.63 44.44
C GLU A 7 53.96 6.23 44.13
N LYS A 8 55.02 6.20 43.31
CA LYS A 8 55.83 5.02 43.03
C LYS A 8 56.38 4.48 44.34
N TRP A 9 56.08 3.21 44.64
CA TRP A 9 56.83 2.47 45.65
C TRP A 9 58.25 2.33 45.15
N ALA A 10 59.16 3.10 45.75
CA ALA A 10 60.58 2.88 45.62
C ALA A 10 60.89 1.47 46.15
N VAL A 11 61.50 0.67 45.27
CA VAL A 11 62.26 -0.51 45.69
C VAL A 11 63.34 -0.01 46.64
N VAL A 12 63.20 -0.30 47.93
CA VAL A 12 64.29 -0.12 48.90
C VAL A 12 65.34 -1.16 48.56
N GLU A 13 66.40 -0.74 47.87
CA GLU A 13 67.63 -1.51 47.76
C GLU A 13 68.20 -1.75 49.17
N TYR A 14 68.49 -3.01 49.47
CA TYR A 14 69.14 -3.42 50.70
C TYR A 14 70.57 -2.84 50.74
N GLY A 15 70.76 -1.82 51.57
CA GLY A 15 72.08 -1.37 52.01
C GLY A 15 72.75 -2.40 52.93
N HIS A 16 74.07 -2.49 52.81
CA HIS A 16 74.98 -3.42 53.49
C HIS A 16 74.76 -3.61 55.01
N HIS A 17 74.99 -4.87 55.42
CA HIS A 17 75.05 -5.40 56.78
C HIS A 17 75.91 -4.59 57.77
N GLY A 18 75.27 -4.03 58.80
CA GLY A 18 75.80 -3.97 60.16
C GLY A 18 75.22 -5.12 61.01
N PRO A 19 75.78 -5.45 62.19
CA PRO A 19 75.26 -6.51 63.03
C PRO A 19 73.81 -6.19 63.41
N SER A 20 72.88 -7.07 63.03
CA SER A 20 71.45 -6.91 63.32
C SER A 20 71.21 -7.07 64.82
N THR A 21 70.85 -5.98 65.50
CA THR A 21 70.29 -5.98 66.86
C THR A 21 69.20 -7.07 66.96
N LYS A 22 69.38 -8.04 67.84
CA LYS A 22 68.39 -9.09 68.09
C LYS A 22 67.30 -8.51 68.98
N VAL A 23 66.11 -8.32 68.42
CA VAL A 23 64.94 -7.88 69.19
C VAL A 23 64.03 -9.07 69.40
N TYR A 24 63.70 -9.37 70.66
CA TYR A 24 62.71 -10.38 71.03
C TYR A 24 61.47 -9.67 71.56
N ARG A 25 60.30 -10.02 71.02
CA ARG A 25 59.01 -9.53 71.49
C ARG A 25 58.26 -10.68 72.14
N PHE A 26 57.74 -10.45 73.33
CA PHE A 26 56.97 -11.41 74.09
C PHE A 26 55.59 -10.84 74.39
N GLN A 27 54.57 -11.67 74.21
CA GLN A 27 53.25 -11.42 74.75
C GLN A 27 53.03 -12.39 75.92
N ILE A 28 52.91 -11.82 77.11
CA ILE A 28 52.75 -12.59 78.34
C ILE A 28 51.27 -12.63 78.70
N LEU A 29 50.72 -13.84 78.76
CA LEU A 29 49.36 -14.11 79.18
C LEU A 29 49.36 -14.32 80.70
N LEU A 30 48.63 -13.47 81.42
CA LEU A 30 48.70 -13.40 82.88
C LEU A 30 47.54 -14.16 83.54
N PRO A 31 47.78 -14.78 84.71
CA PRO A 31 46.78 -15.53 85.45
C PRO A 31 45.48 -14.76 85.71
N ASN A 32 45.56 -13.44 85.87
CA ASN A 32 44.40 -12.58 86.14
C ASN A 32 43.53 -12.27 84.90
N GLY A 33 43.78 -12.91 83.75
CA GLY A 33 43.01 -12.73 82.53
C GLY A 33 43.37 -11.47 81.74
N THR A 34 44.52 -10.86 81.98
CA THR A 34 45.07 -9.79 81.13
C THR A 34 46.27 -10.29 80.34
N SER A 35 46.75 -9.48 79.39
CA SER A 35 48.02 -9.75 78.71
C SER A 35 48.88 -8.49 78.67
N THR A 36 50.19 -8.67 78.73
CA THR A 36 51.17 -7.59 78.58
C THR A 36 52.19 -7.90 77.49
N SER A 37 52.83 -6.88 76.95
CA SER A 37 53.80 -7.02 75.87
C SER A 37 55.18 -6.56 76.36
N LEU A 38 56.16 -7.46 76.33
CA LEU A 38 57.53 -7.17 76.72
C LEU A 38 58.44 -7.19 75.49
N THR A 39 59.22 -6.12 75.25
CA THR A 39 60.19 -6.07 74.14
C THR A 39 61.59 -5.95 74.71
N LEU A 40 62.46 -6.89 74.34
CA LEU A 40 63.85 -6.96 74.79
C LEU A 40 64.80 -6.80 73.60
N CYS A 41 65.72 -5.84 73.70
CA CYS A 41 66.75 -5.58 72.69
C CYS A 41 68.09 -6.14 73.18
N ASP A 42 68.66 -7.09 72.45
CA ASP A 42 69.93 -7.77 72.75
C ASP A 42 70.08 -8.28 74.21
N PRO A 43 69.12 -9.07 74.75
CA PRO A 43 69.12 -9.48 76.16
C PRO A 43 70.18 -10.55 76.56
N GLY A 44 71.08 -10.93 75.66
CA GLY A 44 72.03 -12.05 75.86
C GLY A 44 71.53 -13.41 75.36
N GLU A 45 72.18 -14.50 75.77
CA GLU A 45 71.79 -15.88 75.40
C GLU A 45 70.67 -16.45 76.30
N GLU A 46 70.70 -16.12 77.60
CA GLU A 46 69.74 -16.57 78.60
C GLU A 46 69.54 -15.53 79.71
N MET A 47 68.39 -15.61 80.39
CA MET A 47 68.05 -14.77 81.54
C MET A 47 67.45 -15.63 82.65
N PRO A 48 67.88 -15.49 83.93
CA PRO A 48 67.21 -16.14 85.05
C PRO A 48 65.72 -15.80 85.09
N LEU A 49 64.87 -16.79 85.40
CA LEU A 49 63.42 -16.57 85.43
C LEU A 49 63.00 -15.42 86.37
N PRO A 50 63.56 -15.26 87.60
CA PRO A 50 63.21 -14.15 88.47
C PRO A 50 63.44 -12.76 87.85
N ASP A 51 64.54 -12.60 87.11
CA ASP A 51 64.87 -11.33 86.43
C ASP A 51 63.88 -11.06 85.30
N PHE A 52 63.52 -12.08 84.54
CA PHE A 52 62.50 -11.96 83.49
C PHE A 52 61.12 -11.63 84.06
N LEU A 53 60.73 -12.26 85.19
CA LEU A 53 59.49 -11.96 85.90
C LEU A 53 59.49 -10.54 86.48
N HIS A 54 60.64 -10.01 86.92
CA HIS A 54 60.77 -8.62 87.37
C HIS A 54 60.45 -7.65 86.23
N LEU A 55 60.97 -7.88 85.02
CA LEU A 55 60.67 -7.06 83.84
C LEU A 55 59.17 -7.09 83.48
N ILE A 56 58.51 -8.24 83.64
CA ILE A 56 57.06 -8.36 83.45
C ILE A 56 56.30 -7.52 84.50
N ARG A 57 56.74 -7.55 85.77
CA ARG A 57 56.13 -6.75 86.85
C ARG A 57 56.32 -5.25 86.62
N GLU A 58 57.51 -4.83 86.17
CA GLU A 58 57.78 -3.42 85.82
C GLU A 58 56.88 -2.95 84.68
N GLU A 59 56.72 -3.75 83.62
CA GLU A 59 55.84 -3.43 82.48
C GLU A 59 54.35 -3.37 82.87
N LEU A 60 53.96 -4.05 83.95
CA LEU A 60 52.58 -4.00 84.48
C LEU A 60 52.28 -2.71 85.26
N GLY A 61 53.26 -2.12 85.94
CA GLY A 61 53.14 -0.87 86.73
C GLY A 61 51.97 -0.81 87.73
N ASP A 62 51.69 0.37 88.32
CA ASP A 62 50.53 0.63 89.20
C ASP A 62 49.16 0.55 88.48
N ALA A 63 49.10 0.04 87.25
CA ALA A 63 47.90 -0.03 86.40
C ALA A 63 46.79 -0.95 86.94
N LEU A 64 47.00 -1.62 88.08
CA LEU A 64 46.00 -2.38 88.82
C LEU A 64 45.13 -1.53 89.77
N ALA A 65 45.42 -0.23 89.94
CA ALA A 65 44.71 0.60 90.93
C ALA A 65 43.26 1.01 90.53
N HIS A 66 42.85 0.87 89.26
CA HIS A 66 41.56 1.40 88.77
C HIS A 66 40.81 0.37 87.90
N GLY A 67 40.07 -0.55 88.54
CA GLY A 67 39.11 -1.43 87.87
C GLY A 67 38.78 -2.68 88.68
N GLY A 68 37.54 -2.81 89.15
CA GLY A 68 37.11 -3.83 90.12
C GLY A 68 37.17 -5.31 89.67
N GLN A 69 37.09 -6.19 90.67
CA GLN A 69 36.90 -7.67 90.58
C GLN A 69 37.91 -8.47 89.74
N ARG A 70 39.20 -8.10 89.71
CA ARG A 70 40.25 -8.97 89.12
C ARG A 70 40.98 -9.75 90.21
N ARG A 71 41.33 -11.02 89.95
CA ARG A 71 42.17 -11.81 90.87
C ARG A 71 43.59 -11.24 90.93
N GLY A 72 44.22 -11.30 92.11
CA GLY A 72 45.64 -11.02 92.26
C GLY A 72 46.49 -12.08 91.57
N ILE A 73 47.72 -11.72 91.20
CA ILE A 73 48.72 -12.68 90.71
C ILE A 73 49.58 -13.09 91.91
N GLU A 74 49.67 -14.39 92.20
CA GLU A 74 50.52 -14.91 93.28
C GLU A 74 51.97 -14.99 92.80
N TRP A 75 52.69 -13.89 93.04
CA TRP A 75 54.03 -13.65 92.53
C TRP A 75 55.13 -14.38 93.30
N ASP A 76 54.85 -14.79 94.54
CA ASP A 76 55.82 -15.40 95.44
C ASP A 76 55.60 -16.93 95.61
N GLY A 77 54.69 -17.51 94.81
CA GLY A 77 54.42 -18.95 94.72
C GLY A 77 55.32 -19.73 93.74
N ASP A 78 54.93 -20.96 93.35
CA ASP A 78 55.61 -21.77 92.32
C ASP A 78 55.31 -21.21 90.91
N VAL A 79 55.85 -20.01 90.63
CA VAL A 79 55.63 -19.29 89.38
C VAL A 79 56.53 -19.82 88.29
N TYR A 80 55.94 -20.19 87.15
CA TYR A 80 56.69 -20.57 85.96
C TYR A 80 56.04 -19.99 84.70
N LEU A 81 56.83 -19.93 83.62
CA LEU A 81 56.32 -19.61 82.29
C LEU A 81 56.12 -20.89 81.49
N GLU A 82 55.13 -20.88 80.61
CA GLU A 82 54.84 -21.99 79.73
C GLU A 82 54.73 -21.48 78.30
N ASP A 83 55.41 -22.14 77.37
CA ASP A 83 55.30 -21.82 75.95
C ASP A 83 54.07 -22.50 75.31
N LEU A 84 53.85 -22.22 74.02
CA LEU A 84 52.72 -22.78 73.26
C LEU A 84 52.86 -24.29 72.96
N LEU A 85 53.97 -24.92 73.35
CA LEU A 85 54.23 -26.36 73.22
C LEU A 85 54.05 -27.10 74.55
N ASP A 86 53.56 -26.42 75.59
CA ASP A 86 53.43 -26.89 76.97
C ASP A 86 54.80 -27.16 77.64
N ARG A 87 55.87 -26.48 77.19
CA ARG A 87 57.18 -26.58 77.83
C ARG A 87 57.22 -25.62 79.02
N LYS A 88 57.43 -26.18 80.21
CA LYS A 88 57.62 -25.44 81.46
C LYS A 88 59.02 -24.80 81.50
N ILE A 89 59.05 -23.50 81.74
CA ILE A 89 60.23 -22.66 81.94
C ILE A 89 60.20 -22.20 83.40
N ASP A 90 60.95 -22.88 84.25
CA ASP A 90 60.94 -22.70 85.71
C ASP A 90 62.29 -22.23 86.31
N LYS A 91 63.36 -22.24 85.50
CA LYS A 91 64.72 -21.84 85.94
C LYS A 91 65.24 -20.61 85.20
N LYS A 92 65.29 -20.66 83.87
CA LYS A 92 65.85 -19.61 83.01
C LYS A 92 65.18 -19.58 81.65
N VAL A 93 65.09 -18.39 81.05
CA VAL A 93 64.57 -18.15 79.70
C VAL A 93 65.74 -18.24 78.72
N GLN A 94 65.74 -19.22 77.82
CA GLN A 94 66.74 -19.38 76.77
C GLN A 94 66.31 -18.62 75.51
N PHE A 95 66.98 -17.53 75.15
CA PHE A 95 66.52 -16.68 74.05
C PHE A 95 66.66 -17.33 72.66
N SER A 96 67.56 -18.30 72.50
CA SER A 96 67.71 -19.08 71.27
C SER A 96 66.46 -19.89 70.89
N ASP A 97 65.57 -20.14 71.86
CA ASP A 97 64.35 -20.92 71.66
C ASP A 97 63.20 -20.07 71.08
N PHE A 98 63.39 -18.76 70.97
CA PHE A 98 62.38 -17.79 70.57
C PHE A 98 62.73 -17.10 69.26
N VAL A 99 61.70 -16.68 68.52
CA VAL A 99 61.90 -15.97 67.24
C VAL A 99 62.18 -14.49 67.46
N THR A 100 63.09 -13.93 66.65
CA THR A 100 63.45 -12.49 66.65
C THR A 100 62.62 -11.67 65.67
N LYS A 101 61.97 -12.33 64.71
CA LYS A 101 61.04 -11.73 63.75
C LYS A 101 59.64 -12.24 64.08
N GLY A 102 58.99 -11.57 65.04
CA GLY A 102 57.64 -11.89 65.50
C GLY A 102 57.44 -11.72 67.00
N THR A 103 56.24 -12.04 67.47
CA THR A 103 55.87 -12.03 68.90
C THR A 103 55.78 -13.46 69.42
N ASN A 104 56.48 -13.74 70.50
CA ASN A 104 56.47 -15.03 71.19
C ASN A 104 55.41 -14.99 72.30
N ILE A 105 54.47 -15.92 72.32
CA ILE A 105 53.42 -15.96 73.33
C ILE A 105 53.86 -16.90 74.46
N LEU A 106 53.92 -16.37 75.68
CA LEU A 106 54.21 -17.13 76.90
C LEU A 106 53.07 -16.96 77.89
N ARG A 107 52.86 -17.98 78.71
CA ARG A 107 51.79 -18.04 79.70
C ARG A 107 52.39 -18.12 81.08
N LEU A 108 52.05 -17.17 81.95
CA LEU A 108 52.49 -17.17 83.33
C LEU A 108 51.52 -18.00 84.16
N GLN A 109 52.06 -18.90 84.99
CA GLN A 109 51.32 -19.78 85.88
C GLN A 109 51.70 -19.46 87.32
N ASP A 110 50.70 -19.23 88.17
CA ASP A 110 50.86 -18.87 89.59
C ASP A 110 50.39 -19.97 90.56
N GLY A 111 50.07 -21.16 90.03
CA GLY A 111 49.63 -22.33 90.81
C GLY A 111 48.11 -22.46 90.99
N GLU A 112 47.33 -21.47 90.53
CA GLU A 112 45.86 -21.46 90.61
C GLU A 112 45.17 -21.90 89.30
N GLU A 113 43.83 -21.96 89.29
CA GLU A 113 43.04 -22.44 88.15
C GLU A 113 43.27 -21.60 86.88
N PHE A 114 43.29 -22.28 85.72
CA PHE A 114 43.67 -21.72 84.44
C PHE A 114 42.61 -20.76 83.86
N VAL A 115 43.00 -19.54 83.48
CA VAL A 115 42.14 -18.60 82.73
C VAL A 115 42.28 -18.82 81.23
N ARG A 116 41.15 -18.98 80.54
CA ARG A 116 41.12 -19.29 79.09
C ARG A 116 41.01 -18.06 78.19
N THR A 117 40.69 -16.89 78.75
CA THR A 117 40.42 -15.66 78.01
C THR A 117 41.22 -14.50 78.59
N TYR A 118 41.88 -13.75 77.71
CA TYR A 118 42.77 -12.66 78.05
C TYR A 118 42.28 -11.37 77.40
N GLU A 119 42.09 -10.32 78.19
CA GLU A 119 41.74 -8.99 77.71
C GLU A 119 42.88 -8.37 76.87
N ASN A 120 42.52 -7.61 75.84
CA ASN A 120 43.45 -6.90 74.96
C ASN A 120 44.54 -7.77 74.30
N MET A 121 44.29 -9.08 74.17
CA MET A 121 45.23 -10.04 73.60
C MET A 121 45.55 -9.76 72.13
N TRP A 122 44.59 -9.32 71.32
CA TRP A 122 44.81 -9.10 69.90
C TRP A 122 44.71 -7.63 69.56
N ASP A 123 45.71 -7.11 68.83
CA ASP A 123 45.65 -5.78 68.22
C ASP A 123 45.14 -5.90 66.78
N LEU A 124 43.94 -5.39 66.54
CA LEU A 124 43.25 -5.37 65.26
C LEU A 124 43.26 -3.98 64.61
N THR A 125 44.10 -3.06 65.10
CA THR A 125 44.18 -1.70 64.55
C THR A 125 44.43 -1.76 63.04
N PRO A 126 43.52 -1.25 62.20
CA PRO A 126 43.68 -1.34 60.76
C PRO A 126 44.85 -0.45 60.30
N PRO A 127 45.66 -0.89 59.31
CA PRO A 127 46.64 -0.02 58.68
C PRO A 127 45.93 1.04 57.79
N THR A 128 46.00 2.32 58.20
CA THR A 128 45.59 3.61 57.57
C THR A 128 44.32 3.69 56.66
N GLU A 129 43.50 4.73 56.89
CA GLU A 129 42.41 5.30 56.04
C GLU A 129 41.29 4.39 55.44
N LEU A 130 41.14 3.14 55.85
CA LEU A 130 40.14 2.21 55.27
C LEU A 130 38.78 2.10 56.00
N LEU A 131 38.39 3.09 56.83
CA LEU A 131 37.17 3.05 57.64
C LEU A 131 35.96 3.81 57.06
N GLN A 132 36.02 4.34 55.83
CA GLN A 132 34.92 5.16 55.27
C GLN A 132 33.83 4.38 54.50
N GLU A 133 34.03 3.10 54.16
CA GLU A 133 33.05 2.33 53.37
C GLU A 133 32.71 0.99 54.02
N LEU A 134 31.76 1.00 54.96
CA LEU A 134 31.09 -0.22 55.40
C LEU A 134 30.02 -0.60 54.36
N PRO A 135 29.94 -1.87 53.89
CA PRO A 135 28.90 -2.28 52.95
C PRO A 135 27.51 -2.20 53.60
N ALA A 136 26.66 -1.29 53.10
CA ALA A 136 25.32 -1.04 53.64
C ALA A 136 24.27 -2.11 53.26
N GLU A 137 24.63 -3.12 52.46
CA GLU A 137 23.67 -3.93 51.68
C GLU A 137 23.64 -5.44 52.03
N TYR A 138 24.21 -5.88 53.15
CA TYR A 138 24.09 -7.29 53.54
C TYR A 138 22.64 -7.69 53.86
N SER A 139 22.25 -8.86 53.36
CA SER A 139 21.17 -9.66 53.94
C SER A 139 21.76 -10.66 54.93
N THR A 140 20.91 -11.30 55.73
CA THR A 140 21.36 -12.34 56.66
C THR A 140 21.98 -13.51 55.89
N GLU A 141 21.42 -13.87 54.74
CA GLU A 141 21.89 -14.96 53.88
C GLU A 141 23.22 -14.61 53.19
N SER A 142 23.36 -13.41 52.64
CA SER A 142 24.61 -13.00 51.96
C SER A 142 25.77 -12.78 52.94
N ALA A 143 25.50 -12.30 54.15
CA ALA A 143 26.51 -12.24 55.22
C ALA A 143 26.99 -13.65 55.61
N LEU A 144 26.07 -14.61 55.77
CA LEU A 144 26.46 -15.99 56.08
C LEU A 144 27.24 -16.64 54.93
N ALA A 145 26.85 -16.42 53.67
CA ALA A 145 27.63 -16.85 52.51
C ALA A 145 29.05 -16.25 52.53
N ASP A 146 29.23 -14.99 52.93
CA ASP A 146 30.55 -14.38 53.02
C ASP A 146 31.47 -15.05 54.07
N LEU A 147 30.91 -15.60 55.15
CA LEU A 147 31.66 -16.43 56.09
C LEU A 147 32.02 -17.79 55.49
N VAL A 148 31.08 -18.40 54.79
CA VAL A 148 31.28 -19.68 54.10
C VAL A 148 32.32 -19.55 52.97
N ASP A 149 32.41 -18.41 52.29
CA ASP A 149 33.46 -18.11 51.31
C ASP A 149 34.85 -18.21 51.93
N ASN A 150 35.04 -17.69 53.15
CA ASN A 150 36.31 -17.75 53.86
C ASN A 150 36.67 -19.19 54.24
N SER A 151 35.68 -19.95 54.72
CA SER A 151 35.84 -21.37 55.02
C SER A 151 36.20 -22.19 53.77
N LEU A 152 35.49 -21.96 52.66
CA LEU A 152 35.76 -22.63 51.38
C LEU A 152 37.16 -22.30 50.86
N GLN A 153 37.60 -21.06 51.03
CA GLN A 153 38.95 -20.63 50.69
C GLN A 153 40.02 -21.32 51.55
N ALA A 154 39.79 -21.45 52.87
CA ALA A 154 40.70 -22.13 53.78
C ALA A 154 40.81 -23.64 53.49
N LEU A 155 39.74 -24.25 53.00
CA LEU A 155 39.69 -25.67 52.61
C LEU A 155 40.38 -25.95 51.28
N TRP A 156 40.46 -24.97 50.38
CA TRP A 156 40.99 -25.18 49.03
C TRP A 156 42.49 -25.48 49.01
N SER A 157 43.21 -25.02 50.03
CA SER A 157 44.63 -25.35 50.22
C SER A 157 44.86 -26.77 50.72
N ASN A 158 43.83 -27.49 51.15
CA ASN A 158 43.96 -28.86 51.62
C ASN A 158 44.20 -29.83 50.46
N GLY A 159 45.08 -30.81 50.67
CA GLY A 159 45.37 -31.86 49.70
C GLY A 159 44.18 -32.81 49.50
N ASP A 160 44.20 -33.57 48.40
CA ASP A 160 43.07 -34.41 47.96
C ASP A 160 42.63 -35.50 48.96
N LYS A 161 43.55 -35.92 49.84
CA LYS A 161 43.27 -36.93 50.88
C LYS A 161 42.77 -36.35 52.20
N GLN A 162 42.76 -35.02 52.34
CA GLN A 162 42.29 -34.36 53.55
C GLN A 162 40.79 -34.10 53.45
N ARG A 163 40.09 -34.29 54.58
CA ARG A 163 38.65 -34.04 54.63
C ARG A 163 38.38 -32.55 54.36
N LYS A 164 37.51 -32.27 53.39
CA LYS A 164 37.02 -30.92 53.10
C LYS A 164 35.57 -30.80 53.55
N LEU A 165 35.35 -30.26 54.75
CA LEU A 165 34.04 -30.13 55.37
C LEU A 165 33.77 -28.67 55.75
N ILE A 166 32.57 -28.19 55.43
CA ILE A 166 31.96 -27.00 56.01
C ILE A 166 30.69 -27.46 56.74
N ARG A 167 30.61 -27.17 58.04
CA ARG A 167 29.44 -27.45 58.87
C ARG A 167 28.88 -26.15 59.41
N ILE A 168 27.57 -25.96 59.28
CA ILE A 168 26.85 -24.81 59.81
C ILE A 168 25.79 -25.30 60.78
N THR A 169 25.82 -24.81 62.00
CA THR A 169 24.82 -25.11 63.02
C THR A 169 24.10 -23.82 63.41
N VAL A 170 22.78 -23.79 63.22
CA VAL A 170 21.90 -22.70 63.62
C VAL A 170 21.02 -23.19 64.76
N ASP A 171 21.16 -22.53 65.91
CA ASP A 171 20.33 -22.71 67.10
C ASP A 171 19.68 -21.36 67.46
N GLY A 172 18.56 -21.35 68.18
CA GLY A 172 17.70 -20.17 68.39
C GLY A 172 18.40 -18.93 68.97
N GLY A 173 19.63 -19.06 69.50
CA GLY A 173 20.46 -17.95 69.97
C GLY A 173 21.84 -17.78 69.32
N LYS A 174 22.27 -18.67 68.41
CA LYS A 174 23.62 -18.61 67.79
C LYS A 174 23.75 -19.30 66.43
N ILE A 175 24.72 -18.86 65.64
CA ILE A 175 25.18 -19.52 64.41
C ILE A 175 26.63 -19.97 64.62
N VAL A 176 26.95 -21.21 64.25
CA VAL A 176 28.31 -21.75 64.27
C VAL A 176 28.70 -22.19 62.87
N VAL A 177 29.77 -21.62 62.32
CA VAL A 177 30.38 -22.04 61.05
C VAL A 177 31.71 -22.72 61.36
N PHE A 178 31.83 -24.00 61.03
CA PHE A 178 33.03 -24.81 61.24
C PHE A 178 33.59 -25.27 59.90
N ASP A 179 34.89 -25.11 59.71
CA ASP A 179 35.61 -25.69 58.57
C ASP A 179 36.84 -26.46 58.98
N THR A 180 37.18 -27.47 58.17
CA THR A 180 38.38 -28.28 58.32
C THR A 180 39.57 -27.72 57.53
N GLY A 181 39.63 -26.40 57.29
CA GLY A 181 40.69 -25.76 56.51
C GLY A 181 42.05 -25.78 57.21
N ARG A 182 43.03 -25.06 56.65
CA ARG A 182 44.38 -24.94 57.22
C ARG A 182 44.44 -24.32 58.63
N GLY A 183 43.41 -23.58 59.02
CA GLY A 183 43.35 -22.85 60.28
C GLY A 183 44.35 -21.68 60.37
N MET A 184 44.37 -21.09 61.55
CA MET A 184 45.14 -19.92 62.00
C MET A 184 45.56 -20.14 63.46
N ASP A 185 46.66 -19.52 63.88
CA ASP A 185 47.24 -19.66 65.22
C ASP A 185 47.79 -18.31 65.74
N GLY A 186 48.71 -18.33 66.71
CA GLY A 186 49.35 -17.12 67.24
C GLY A 186 50.64 -16.69 66.55
N SER A 187 51.06 -17.36 65.46
CA SER A 187 52.28 -17.01 64.72
C SER A 187 52.08 -15.77 63.85
N GLU A 188 53.14 -15.02 63.55
CA GLU A 188 53.03 -13.82 62.70
C GLU A 188 52.55 -14.14 61.28
N GLU A 189 52.91 -15.30 60.71
CA GLU A 189 52.52 -15.71 59.37
C GLU A 189 51.02 -16.08 59.30
N ASN A 190 50.54 -16.91 60.24
CA ASN A 190 49.19 -17.48 60.25
C ASN A 190 48.31 -16.90 61.37
N SER A 191 48.62 -15.70 61.86
CA SER A 191 47.95 -15.09 63.02
C SER A 191 46.43 -15.02 62.85
N ILE A 192 45.70 -15.51 63.85
CA ILE A 192 44.25 -15.34 63.96
C ILE A 192 43.82 -13.87 63.99
N SER A 193 44.69 -12.96 64.45
CA SER A 193 44.39 -11.52 64.44
C SER A 193 44.15 -10.99 63.03
N LYS A 194 44.82 -11.54 62.00
CA LYS A 194 44.62 -11.13 60.59
C LYS A 194 43.20 -11.36 60.09
N TRP A 195 42.46 -12.30 60.70
CA TRP A 195 41.06 -12.53 60.37
C TRP A 195 40.19 -11.35 60.85
N GLY A 196 40.49 -10.82 62.04
CA GLY A 196 39.77 -9.69 62.63
C GLY A 196 40.18 -8.32 62.08
N THR A 197 41.44 -8.17 61.66
CA THR A 197 41.99 -6.90 61.17
C THR A 197 41.44 -6.55 59.80
N MET A 198 40.70 -5.44 59.72
CA MET A 198 40.13 -4.94 58.48
C MET A 198 41.22 -4.56 57.47
N GLY A 199 41.09 -5.03 56.22
CA GLY A 199 42.02 -4.74 55.13
C GLY A 199 43.23 -5.68 55.05
N SER A 200 43.46 -6.55 56.04
CA SER A 200 44.58 -7.51 56.09
C SER A 200 44.33 -8.78 55.26
N SER A 201 43.85 -8.64 54.02
CA SER A 201 43.64 -9.78 53.11
C SER A 201 44.93 -10.16 52.37
N ASN A 202 45.45 -11.35 52.68
CA ASN A 202 46.56 -11.95 51.93
C ASN A 202 46.18 -12.29 50.47
N HIS A 203 44.88 -12.28 50.12
CA HIS A 203 44.37 -12.83 48.87
C HIS A 203 44.28 -11.86 47.69
N ARG A 204 44.49 -10.56 47.92
CA ARG A 204 44.64 -9.57 46.83
C ARG A 204 45.77 -9.96 45.86
N VAL A 205 46.84 -10.55 46.39
CA VAL A 205 48.01 -11.00 45.61
C VAL A 205 47.70 -12.25 44.78
N PHE A 206 46.79 -13.10 45.24
CA PHE A 206 46.44 -14.38 44.60
C PHE A 206 45.33 -14.26 43.54
N ARG A 207 44.73 -13.08 43.34
CA ARG A 207 43.67 -12.85 42.34
C ARG A 207 44.04 -13.36 40.95
N LYS A 208 45.29 -13.18 40.53
CA LYS A 208 45.78 -13.64 39.22
C LYS A 208 45.66 -15.15 39.02
N GLN A 209 45.71 -15.95 40.09
CA GLN A 209 45.57 -17.42 40.02
C GLN A 209 44.13 -17.86 39.75
N GLY A 210 43.14 -17.01 40.05
CA GLY A 210 41.74 -17.26 39.75
C GLY A 210 41.29 -16.78 38.36
N ILE A 211 42.19 -16.21 37.55
CA ILE A 211 41.90 -15.78 36.18
C ILE A 211 42.29 -16.91 35.21
N GLY A 212 41.36 -17.35 34.37
CA GLY A 212 41.51 -18.52 33.51
C GLY A 212 41.21 -19.85 34.21
N GLY A 213 41.63 -20.96 33.59
CA GLY A 213 41.36 -22.33 34.06
C GLY A 213 40.16 -22.99 33.37
N LYS A 214 39.79 -24.18 33.85
CA LYS A 214 38.64 -24.94 33.33
C LYS A 214 37.36 -24.50 34.04
N ALA A 215 36.32 -24.18 33.27
CA ALA A 215 34.98 -23.95 33.80
C ALA A 215 34.50 -25.22 34.57
N PRO A 216 33.78 -25.10 35.70
CA PRO A 216 33.10 -23.91 36.23
C PRO A 216 33.94 -22.95 37.09
N TYR A 217 35.28 -22.95 36.93
CA TYR A 217 36.22 -22.00 37.56
C TYR A 217 36.23 -22.07 39.09
N LEU A 218 36.41 -23.25 39.67
CA LEU A 218 36.26 -23.47 41.11
C LEU A 218 37.42 -23.00 41.99
N VAL A 219 38.31 -22.11 41.54
CA VAL A 219 39.40 -21.61 42.40
C VAL A 219 38.83 -20.49 43.29
N PRO A 220 38.63 -20.69 44.61
CA PRO A 220 37.79 -19.84 45.46
C PRO A 220 38.53 -18.58 45.94
N VAL A 221 38.97 -17.73 45.01
CA VAL A 221 39.58 -16.43 45.31
C VAL A 221 38.49 -15.35 45.40
N PHE A 222 37.64 -15.47 46.43
CA PHE A 222 36.49 -14.57 46.62
C PHE A 222 36.86 -13.24 47.28
N GLY A 223 37.87 -13.24 48.16
CA GLY A 223 38.27 -12.06 48.94
C GLY A 223 38.98 -10.99 48.11
N MET A 224 38.34 -9.85 47.90
CA MET A 224 38.91 -8.70 47.18
C MET A 224 39.28 -7.53 48.11
N PHE A 225 38.47 -7.32 49.16
CA PHE A 225 38.55 -6.09 49.98
C PHE A 225 39.10 -6.30 51.40
N GLY A 226 38.94 -7.50 52.00
CA GLY A 226 39.47 -7.82 53.33
C GLY A 226 38.60 -7.37 54.50
N TYR A 227 37.28 -7.27 54.28
CA TYR A 227 36.29 -6.88 55.31
C TYR A 227 35.23 -7.97 55.59
N GLY A 228 35.12 -8.99 54.73
CA GLY A 228 33.98 -9.91 54.68
C GLY A 228 33.70 -10.63 56.00
N GLY A 229 34.70 -11.31 56.59
CA GLY A 229 34.52 -12.11 57.80
C GLY A 229 34.08 -11.31 59.03
N THR A 230 34.79 -10.22 59.33
CA THR A 230 34.49 -9.32 60.45
C THR A 230 33.12 -8.65 60.29
N ILE A 231 32.85 -8.03 59.14
CA ILE A 231 31.60 -7.28 58.93
C ILE A 231 30.39 -8.21 58.82
N ALA A 232 30.51 -9.35 58.13
CA ALA A 232 29.42 -10.33 58.05
C ALA A 232 29.04 -10.85 59.45
N SER A 233 30.02 -11.14 60.30
CA SER A 233 29.76 -11.60 61.67
C SER A 233 29.00 -10.56 62.49
N MET A 234 29.37 -9.27 62.36
CA MET A 234 28.70 -8.16 63.05
C MET A 234 27.33 -7.80 62.44
N HIS A 235 27.07 -8.21 61.19
CA HIS A 235 25.75 -8.11 60.56
C HIS A 235 24.81 -9.21 61.08
N LEU A 236 25.32 -10.42 61.28
CA LEU A 236 24.53 -11.57 61.72
C LEU A 236 24.17 -11.51 63.21
N GLY A 237 25.08 -11.04 64.08
CA GLY A 237 24.85 -10.94 65.51
C GLY A 237 25.67 -9.83 66.18
N ARG A 238 25.67 -9.83 67.52
CA ARG A 238 26.35 -8.80 68.34
C ARG A 238 27.78 -9.17 68.71
N THR A 239 28.06 -10.46 68.89
CA THR A 239 29.39 -10.93 69.28
C THR A 239 29.80 -12.12 68.42
N ALA A 240 31.08 -12.20 68.06
CA ALA A 240 31.64 -13.32 67.34
C ALA A 240 32.89 -13.86 68.04
N ILE A 241 32.98 -15.19 68.20
CA ILE A 241 34.14 -15.89 68.75
C ILE A 241 34.71 -16.76 67.65
N VAL A 242 35.91 -16.44 67.20
CA VAL A 242 36.67 -17.28 66.26
C VAL A 242 37.60 -18.15 67.05
N SER A 243 37.42 -19.47 66.99
CA SER A 243 38.35 -20.47 67.50
C SER A 243 39.08 -21.12 66.33
N SER A 244 40.40 -21.15 66.35
CA SER A 244 41.16 -21.64 65.22
C SER A 244 42.44 -22.36 65.64
N LYS A 245 42.84 -23.34 64.85
CA LYS A 245 44.03 -24.16 65.06
C LYS A 245 44.67 -24.57 63.73
N THR A 246 45.96 -24.31 63.58
CA THR A 246 46.80 -24.87 62.49
C THR A 246 47.21 -26.31 62.79
N LYS A 247 47.72 -27.02 61.79
CA LYS A 247 48.18 -28.41 61.94
C LYS A 247 49.39 -28.50 62.88
N GLU A 248 50.25 -27.49 62.82
CA GLU A 248 51.50 -27.36 63.55
C GLU A 248 51.27 -26.96 65.01
N SER A 249 50.26 -26.12 65.27
CA SER A 249 49.94 -25.69 66.62
C SER A 249 49.34 -26.81 67.47
N ARG A 250 49.70 -26.89 68.75
CA ARG A 250 49.05 -27.79 69.72
C ARG A 250 47.75 -27.19 70.30
N LYS A 251 47.68 -25.86 70.36
CA LYS A 251 46.60 -25.12 71.01
C LYS A 251 45.62 -24.53 70.01
N VAL A 252 44.41 -24.26 70.50
CA VAL A 252 43.39 -23.47 69.81
C VAL A 252 43.50 -22.03 70.30
N PHE A 253 43.62 -21.12 69.35
CA PHE A 253 43.60 -19.69 69.62
C PHE A 253 42.18 -19.18 69.43
N THR A 254 41.74 -18.27 70.31
CA THR A 254 40.45 -17.61 70.17
C THR A 254 40.62 -16.11 69.98
N LEU A 255 39.74 -15.54 69.15
CA LEU A 255 39.61 -14.11 68.88
C LEU A 255 38.16 -13.72 69.15
N HIS A 256 37.94 -12.75 70.04
CA HIS A 256 36.61 -12.33 70.42
C HIS A 256 36.32 -10.96 69.79
N LEU A 257 35.19 -10.81 69.11
CA LEU A 257 34.74 -9.55 68.53
C LEU A 257 33.40 -9.16 69.12
N SER A 258 33.24 -7.87 69.42
CA SER A 258 31.98 -7.24 69.81
C SER A 258 31.65 -6.11 68.85
N ARG A 259 30.37 -6.04 68.45
CA ARG A 259 29.84 -5.03 67.56
C ARG A 259 29.90 -3.65 68.21
N GLU A 260 29.55 -3.55 69.49
CA GLU A 260 29.56 -2.32 70.26
C GLU A 260 30.98 -1.77 70.39
N ALA A 261 31.95 -2.63 70.74
CA ALA A 261 33.37 -2.25 70.83
C ALA A 261 33.95 -1.80 69.48
N LEU A 262 33.46 -2.34 68.36
CA LEU A 262 33.82 -1.92 67.01
C LEU A 262 33.22 -0.54 66.66
N LEU A 263 31.97 -0.26 67.06
CA LEU A 263 31.27 1.00 66.78
C LEU A 263 31.70 2.17 67.68
N GLU A 264 32.08 1.92 68.94
CA GLU A 264 32.49 2.96 69.88
C GLU A 264 33.88 3.55 69.58
N LYS A 265 34.81 2.75 69.04
CA LYS A 265 36.20 3.16 68.79
C LYS A 265 36.44 3.79 67.42
N SER A 266 35.40 4.00 66.60
CA SER A 266 35.52 4.57 65.25
C SER A 266 35.65 6.11 65.20
N SER A 267 35.61 6.83 66.32
CA SER A 267 35.51 8.30 66.34
C SER A 267 36.74 9.09 66.83
N SER A 268 37.88 8.48 67.18
CA SER A 268 39.13 9.23 67.45
C SER A 268 40.36 8.30 67.52
N LYS A 269 41.54 8.78 67.09
CA LYS A 269 42.86 8.10 67.09
C LYS A 269 43.08 7.13 68.27
N LEU A 270 42.75 5.84 68.13
CA LEU A 270 42.90 4.82 69.18
C LEU A 270 43.11 3.43 68.56
N SER A 271 44.02 2.64 69.15
CA SER A 271 44.27 1.25 68.77
C SER A 271 43.07 0.35 69.07
N TRP A 272 42.72 -0.54 68.14
CA TRP A 272 41.62 -1.49 68.29
C TRP A 272 42.14 -2.82 68.87
N LYS A 273 42.30 -2.87 70.19
CA LYS A 273 42.60 -4.12 70.91
C LYS A 273 41.32 -4.86 71.31
N THR A 274 41.36 -6.19 71.24
CA THR A 274 40.25 -7.07 71.63
C THR A 274 40.71 -8.28 72.43
N ALA A 275 39.78 -8.92 73.12
CA ALA A 275 40.04 -10.13 73.89
C ALA A 275 40.30 -11.35 73.00
N GLY A 276 41.03 -12.31 73.54
CA GLY A 276 41.35 -13.58 72.90
C GLY A 276 41.58 -14.67 73.92
N GLY A 277 42.04 -15.83 73.49
CA GLY A 277 42.26 -16.97 74.38
C GLY A 277 43.16 -18.04 73.79
N VAL A 278 43.64 -18.91 74.67
CA VAL A 278 44.43 -20.10 74.30
C VAL A 278 43.90 -21.28 75.11
N ARG A 279 43.54 -22.37 74.44
CA ARG A 279 42.97 -23.58 75.07
C ARG A 279 43.32 -24.84 74.30
N ASP A 280 43.06 -26.00 74.90
CA ASP A 280 43.12 -27.27 74.19
C ASP A 280 41.94 -27.46 73.22
N PRO A 281 42.13 -28.20 72.11
CA PRO A 281 41.04 -28.57 71.21
C PRO A 281 40.04 -29.50 71.90
N SER A 282 38.75 -29.35 71.62
CA SER A 282 37.73 -30.27 72.13
C SER A 282 37.72 -31.59 71.36
N GLU A 283 37.17 -32.65 71.96
CA GLU A 283 37.02 -33.96 71.31
C GLU A 283 36.19 -33.87 70.01
N GLU A 284 35.13 -33.06 70.02
CA GLU A 284 34.29 -32.82 68.84
C GLU A 284 35.09 -32.17 67.69
N GLN A 285 35.90 -31.15 67.99
CA GLN A 285 36.72 -30.45 66.99
C GLN A 285 37.75 -31.40 66.34
N LEU A 286 38.33 -32.30 67.15
CA LEU A 286 39.27 -33.31 66.67
C LEU A 286 38.58 -34.41 65.86
N ALA A 287 37.35 -34.80 66.22
CA ALA A 287 36.57 -35.77 65.46
C ALA A 287 36.16 -35.22 64.09
N LEU A 288 35.83 -33.92 64.02
CA LEU A 288 35.45 -33.26 62.75
C LEU A 288 36.64 -32.99 61.83
N SER A 289 37.81 -32.68 62.40
CA SER A 289 39.05 -32.47 61.65
C SER A 289 40.14 -33.50 62.03
N PRO A 290 40.14 -34.70 61.40
CA PRO A 290 41.14 -35.74 61.66
C PRO A 290 42.58 -35.30 61.40
N HIS A 291 42.79 -34.37 60.46
CA HIS A 291 44.11 -33.80 60.15
C HIS A 291 44.51 -32.64 61.09
N ARG A 292 43.70 -32.38 62.13
CA ARG A 292 44.00 -31.50 63.27
C ARG A 292 44.16 -30.02 62.95
N SER A 293 43.53 -29.52 61.89
CA SER A 293 43.43 -28.07 61.61
C SER A 293 41.99 -27.66 61.30
N PHE A 294 41.55 -26.53 61.83
CA PHE A 294 40.18 -26.06 61.66
C PHE A 294 40.04 -24.58 61.99
N THR A 295 38.91 -24.00 61.54
CA THR A 295 38.40 -22.71 61.99
C THR A 295 36.94 -22.89 62.41
N GLN A 296 36.55 -22.26 63.51
CA GLN A 296 35.17 -22.25 64.02
C GLN A 296 34.79 -20.82 64.37
N VAL A 297 33.74 -20.32 63.76
CA VAL A 297 33.20 -18.98 64.01
C VAL A 297 31.83 -19.13 64.68
N GLU A 298 31.74 -18.73 65.95
CA GLU A 298 30.49 -18.71 66.71
C GLU A 298 29.95 -17.28 66.79
N ILE A 299 28.71 -17.06 66.38
CA ILE A 299 28.05 -15.76 66.36
C ILE A 299 26.86 -15.81 67.30
N HIS A 300 26.83 -14.91 68.28
CA HIS A 300 25.78 -14.84 69.29
C HIS A 300 24.99 -13.53 69.20
N GLY A 301 23.79 -13.53 69.79
CA GLY A 301 22.90 -12.37 69.81
C GLY A 301 22.42 -12.04 68.40
N LEU A 302 21.84 -13.04 67.72
CA LEU A 302 21.42 -12.95 66.33
C LEU A 302 20.40 -11.82 66.10
N ASN A 303 20.57 -11.08 65.01
CA ASN A 303 19.71 -9.94 64.68
C ASN A 303 18.35 -10.36 64.09
N ARG A 304 18.26 -11.58 63.52
CA ARG A 304 17.05 -12.13 62.88
C ARG A 304 16.99 -13.65 63.07
N HIS A 305 15.76 -14.18 63.07
CA HIS A 305 15.53 -15.63 63.04
C HIS A 305 15.78 -16.17 61.61
N LEU A 306 16.46 -17.31 61.51
CA LEU A 306 16.74 -18.00 60.25
C LEU A 306 15.80 -19.19 60.07
N GLU A 307 15.11 -19.25 58.94
CA GLU A 307 14.28 -20.41 58.57
C GLU A 307 15.15 -21.50 57.93
N LEU A 308 15.24 -22.66 58.57
CA LEU A 308 16.24 -23.69 58.23
C LEU A 308 16.12 -24.20 56.78
N GLY A 309 14.91 -24.48 56.30
CA GLY A 309 14.68 -24.97 54.93
C GLY A 309 15.11 -23.95 53.87
N LYS A 310 14.80 -22.67 54.08
CA LYS A 310 15.24 -21.58 53.19
C LYS A 310 16.75 -21.42 53.17
N LEU A 311 17.39 -21.49 54.34
CA LEU A 311 18.84 -21.40 54.45
C LEU A 311 19.55 -22.56 53.72
N GLN A 312 19.05 -23.77 53.93
CA GLN A 312 19.54 -24.99 53.29
C GLN A 312 19.45 -24.91 51.76
N GLY A 313 18.28 -24.52 51.23
CA GLY A 313 18.08 -24.30 49.79
C GLY A 313 18.97 -23.18 49.23
N PHE A 314 19.06 -22.05 49.94
CA PHE A 314 19.91 -20.92 49.55
C PHE A 314 21.39 -21.33 49.43
N LEU A 315 21.97 -21.96 50.46
CA LEU A 315 23.38 -22.36 50.43
C LEU A 315 23.64 -23.45 49.38
N LYS A 316 22.69 -24.36 49.17
CA LYS A 316 22.75 -25.35 48.09
C LYS A 316 22.85 -24.68 46.72
N ASP A 317 22.04 -23.65 46.45
CA ASP A 317 22.07 -22.95 45.17
C ASP A 317 23.33 -22.08 45.00
N ILE A 318 23.77 -21.41 46.07
CA ILE A 318 25.00 -20.58 46.09
C ILE A 318 26.23 -21.41 45.75
N TYR A 319 26.42 -22.53 46.44
CA TYR A 319 27.64 -23.34 46.34
C TYR A 319 27.46 -24.61 45.52
N PHE A 320 26.42 -24.70 44.68
CA PHE A 320 26.08 -25.93 43.96
C PHE A 320 27.32 -26.63 43.34
N PRO A 321 28.19 -25.97 42.55
CA PRO A 321 29.37 -26.63 41.95
C PRO A 321 30.46 -27.05 42.94
N TYR A 322 30.49 -26.48 44.15
CA TYR A 322 31.40 -26.91 45.22
C TYR A 322 30.85 -28.10 46.01
N ILE A 323 29.53 -28.26 46.03
CA ILE A 323 28.84 -29.38 46.67
C ILE A 323 28.80 -30.58 45.71
N GLN A 324 28.31 -30.36 44.49
CA GLN A 324 28.20 -31.37 43.45
C GLN A 324 28.11 -30.79 42.03
N TYR A 325 28.78 -31.42 41.07
CA TYR A 325 28.60 -31.14 39.64
C TYR A 325 29.04 -32.33 38.79
N ASP A 326 28.50 -32.42 37.57
CA ASP A 326 28.86 -33.45 36.60
C ASP A 326 29.96 -32.92 35.66
N GLU A 327 30.93 -33.76 35.31
CA GLU A 327 31.96 -33.38 34.34
C GLU A 327 31.47 -33.53 32.90
N ASP A 328 31.76 -32.53 32.06
CA ASP A 328 31.43 -32.52 30.62
C ASP A 328 32.17 -33.60 29.79
N ASN A 329 32.95 -34.49 30.42
CA ASN A 329 33.83 -35.47 29.78
C ASN A 329 33.18 -36.86 29.58
N GLY A 330 31.85 -37.01 29.72
CA GLY A 330 31.14 -38.27 29.49
C GLY A 330 31.35 -39.35 30.58
N SER A 331 31.99 -38.98 31.70
CA SER A 331 32.04 -39.81 32.90
C SER A 331 30.72 -39.65 33.67
N MET A 332 29.99 -40.75 33.94
CA MET A 332 28.75 -40.73 34.73
C MET A 332 28.96 -40.50 36.24
N SER A 333 30.10 -39.93 36.65
CA SER A 333 30.40 -39.71 38.08
C SER A 333 30.24 -38.23 38.46
N THR A 334 29.25 -37.96 39.31
CA THR A 334 29.09 -36.65 39.97
C THR A 334 30.25 -36.43 40.93
N ARG A 335 30.99 -35.32 40.76
CA ARG A 335 32.07 -34.94 41.67
C ARG A 335 31.49 -34.25 42.90
N ARG A 336 32.12 -34.47 44.06
CA ARG A 336 31.79 -33.79 45.33
C ARG A 336 33.03 -33.13 45.93
N PRO A 337 33.39 -31.90 45.52
CA PRO A 337 34.62 -31.24 45.96
C PRO A 337 34.69 -30.98 47.46
N VAL A 338 33.57 -30.61 48.08
CA VAL A 338 33.46 -30.27 49.50
C VAL A 338 32.15 -30.81 50.07
N GLN A 339 32.21 -31.36 51.27
CA GLN A 339 31.02 -31.75 52.03
C GLN A 339 30.46 -30.51 52.74
N PHE A 340 29.19 -30.18 52.48
CA PHE A 340 28.48 -29.10 53.15
C PHE A 340 27.37 -29.69 54.02
N GLU A 341 27.38 -29.37 55.30
CA GLU A 341 26.40 -29.86 56.27
C GLU A 341 25.74 -28.67 56.98
N VAL A 342 24.40 -28.66 57.05
CA VAL A 342 23.63 -27.64 57.78
C VAL A 342 22.66 -28.30 58.74
N ASN A 343 22.84 -28.09 60.04
CA ASN A 343 22.10 -28.76 61.13
C ASN A 343 22.01 -30.29 60.95
N GLY A 344 23.11 -30.93 60.56
CA GLY A 344 23.18 -32.39 60.36
C GLY A 344 22.69 -32.89 59.00
N VAL A 345 22.18 -32.03 58.13
CA VAL A 345 21.73 -32.39 56.77
C VAL A 345 22.85 -32.09 55.77
N ASP A 346 23.25 -33.09 54.96
CA ASP A 346 24.16 -32.89 53.84
C ASP A 346 23.44 -32.17 52.70
N LEU A 347 23.95 -30.99 52.29
CA LEU A 347 23.30 -30.21 51.24
C LEU A 347 23.26 -30.95 49.90
N ALA A 348 24.10 -31.98 49.68
CA ALA A 348 24.00 -32.84 48.49
C ALA A 348 22.62 -33.51 48.35
N GLU A 349 21.96 -33.83 49.47
CA GLU A 349 20.70 -34.59 49.54
C GLU A 349 19.45 -33.73 49.31
N ILE A 350 19.58 -32.41 49.37
CA ILE A 350 18.46 -31.48 49.16
C ILE A 350 18.07 -31.48 47.68
N GLN A 351 16.83 -31.88 47.41
CA GLN A 351 16.26 -31.92 46.06
C GLN A 351 15.45 -30.66 45.69
N GLU A 352 15.10 -29.85 46.68
CA GLU A 352 14.12 -28.76 46.58
C GLU A 352 14.73 -27.38 46.31
N SER A 353 15.98 -27.34 45.83
CA SER A 353 16.68 -26.09 45.47
C SER A 353 16.40 -25.68 44.01
N GLU A 354 16.50 -24.38 43.69
CA GLU A 354 16.22 -23.88 42.32
C GLU A 354 17.11 -24.58 41.29
N VAL A 355 18.40 -24.70 41.59
CA VAL A 355 19.38 -25.31 40.67
C VAL A 355 19.05 -26.79 40.45
N THR A 356 18.71 -27.51 41.52
CA THR A 356 18.39 -28.93 41.45
C THR A 356 17.11 -29.18 40.65
N LEU A 357 16.07 -28.38 40.88
CA LEU A 357 14.83 -28.44 40.10
C LEU A 357 15.06 -28.05 38.63
N THR A 358 15.90 -27.05 38.35
CA THR A 358 16.23 -26.69 36.96
C THR A 358 16.97 -27.81 36.24
N ASN A 359 17.89 -28.52 36.89
CA ASN A 359 18.56 -29.66 36.28
C ASN A 359 17.61 -30.85 36.07
N LEU A 360 16.68 -31.09 37.01
CA LEU A 360 15.71 -32.18 36.92
C LEU A 360 14.72 -32.00 35.76
N HIS A 361 14.28 -30.76 35.52
CA HIS A 361 13.25 -30.43 34.53
C HIS A 361 13.81 -29.91 33.20
N SER A 362 15.13 -29.87 33.05
CA SER A 362 15.76 -29.61 31.76
C SER A 362 15.64 -30.80 30.80
N SER A 363 15.74 -30.54 29.50
CA SER A 363 15.78 -31.59 28.49
C SER A 363 17.05 -32.45 28.62
N ASN A 364 16.95 -33.75 28.31
CA ASN A 364 18.11 -34.65 28.18
C ASN A 364 18.91 -34.43 26.88
N GLY A 365 18.69 -33.32 26.17
CA GLY A 365 19.42 -33.00 24.95
C GLY A 365 20.75 -32.28 25.21
N PRO A 366 21.55 -32.05 24.16
CA PRO A 366 22.84 -31.40 24.31
C PRO A 366 22.69 -29.93 24.73
N ASP A 367 23.47 -29.51 25.71
CA ASP A 367 23.58 -28.11 26.12
C ASP A 367 24.22 -27.25 25.03
N PHE A 368 23.83 -25.98 24.95
CA PHE A 368 24.52 -25.02 24.09
C PHE A 368 25.60 -24.28 24.88
N ILE A 369 26.85 -24.67 24.67
CA ILE A 369 28.02 -24.17 25.41
C ILE A 369 28.82 -23.19 24.55
N LEU A 370 29.18 -22.04 25.15
CA LEU A 370 30.01 -21.02 24.54
C LEU A 370 31.08 -20.57 25.54
N HIS A 371 32.32 -20.51 25.10
CA HIS A 371 33.44 -19.98 25.86
C HIS A 371 33.78 -18.58 25.39
N LEU A 372 33.88 -17.64 26.32
CA LEU A 372 34.20 -16.24 26.06
C LEU A 372 35.54 -15.90 26.67
N LYS A 373 36.39 -15.23 25.88
CA LYS A 373 37.61 -14.61 26.35
C LYS A 373 37.52 -13.10 26.15
N PHE A 374 37.72 -12.36 27.23
CA PHE A 374 37.74 -10.90 27.24
C PHE A 374 39.17 -10.42 27.38
N SER A 375 39.55 -9.43 26.60
CA SER A 375 40.83 -8.71 26.73
C SER A 375 40.61 -7.22 26.64
N CYS A 376 41.28 -6.47 27.52
CA CYS A 376 41.27 -5.01 27.51
C CYS A 376 42.70 -4.49 27.42
N THR A 377 42.94 -3.60 26.46
CA THR A 377 44.22 -2.90 26.29
C THR A 377 44.05 -1.42 26.61
N SER A 378 44.89 -0.91 27.51
CA SER A 378 44.96 0.50 27.92
C SER A 378 46.33 1.05 27.55
N THR A 379 46.40 2.31 27.14
CA THR A 379 47.67 2.99 26.78
C THR A 379 48.62 3.17 27.97
N ASN A 380 48.12 3.10 29.21
CA ASN A 380 48.88 3.38 30.43
C ASN A 380 48.80 2.27 31.52
N ALA A 381 48.10 1.15 31.28
CA ALA A 381 47.91 0.08 32.26
C ALA A 381 48.17 -1.33 31.70
N ALA A 382 48.52 -2.27 32.59
CA ALA A 382 48.73 -3.67 32.23
C ALA A 382 47.46 -4.29 31.61
N SER A 383 47.63 -5.13 30.58
CA SER A 383 46.51 -5.79 29.90
C SER A 383 45.68 -6.63 30.89
N ARG A 384 44.36 -6.42 30.88
CA ARG A 384 43.41 -7.17 31.72
C ARG A 384 42.79 -8.28 30.88
N GLN A 385 42.57 -9.44 31.50
CA GLN A 385 41.89 -10.57 30.87
C GLN A 385 40.82 -11.13 31.82
N ALA A 386 39.75 -11.68 31.23
CA ALA A 386 38.73 -12.43 31.94
C ALA A 386 38.15 -13.52 31.04
N HIS A 387 37.64 -14.58 31.64
CA HIS A 387 37.00 -15.69 30.92
C HIS A 387 35.61 -15.94 31.47
N ALA A 388 34.69 -16.31 30.58
CA ALA A 388 33.37 -16.77 30.96
C ALA A 388 32.96 -18.00 30.15
N ARG A 389 32.14 -18.88 30.73
CA ARG A 389 31.42 -19.93 30.02
C ARG A 389 29.93 -19.63 30.11
N ILE A 390 29.26 -19.59 28.96
CA ILE A 390 27.81 -19.55 28.85
C ILE A 390 27.34 -20.96 28.55
N LYS A 391 26.48 -21.51 29.41
CA LYS A 391 25.83 -22.80 29.26
C LYS A 391 24.32 -22.59 29.17
N CYS A 392 23.73 -22.73 27.98
CA CYS A 392 22.30 -22.63 27.75
C CYS A 392 21.66 -24.02 27.79
N VAL A 393 20.60 -24.15 28.59
CA VAL A 393 19.85 -25.39 28.83
C VAL A 393 18.41 -25.19 28.38
N TYR A 394 17.85 -26.16 27.68
CA TYR A 394 16.49 -26.13 27.15
C TYR A 394 15.50 -26.81 28.12
N PHE A 395 14.32 -26.22 28.28
CA PHE A 395 13.24 -26.67 29.17
C PHE A 395 12.03 -27.03 28.32
N PRO A 396 11.81 -28.33 28.05
CA PRO A 396 10.81 -28.73 27.08
C PRO A 396 9.38 -28.59 27.63
N ILE A 397 8.40 -28.70 26.74
CA ILE A 397 7.03 -29.03 27.15
C ILE A 397 6.94 -30.53 27.40
N VAL A 398 6.44 -30.91 28.56
CA VAL A 398 6.20 -32.31 28.92
C VAL A 398 4.71 -32.51 29.11
N LYS A 399 4.08 -33.29 28.22
CA LYS A 399 2.64 -33.62 28.25
C LYS A 399 1.76 -32.37 28.35
N GLY A 400 2.08 -31.33 27.58
CA GLY A 400 1.32 -30.08 27.52
C GLY A 400 1.53 -29.12 28.70
N LYS A 401 2.49 -29.37 29.60
CA LYS A 401 2.91 -28.44 30.65
C LYS A 401 4.34 -27.95 30.41
N GLU A 402 4.56 -26.65 30.50
CA GLU A 402 5.90 -26.05 30.44
C GLU A 402 6.74 -26.57 31.64
N SER A 403 7.96 -27.04 31.37
CA SER A 403 8.86 -27.52 32.44
C SER A 403 9.20 -26.42 33.44
N ILE A 404 9.28 -25.16 32.99
CA ILE A 404 9.51 -23.99 33.85
C ILE A 404 8.33 -23.78 34.82
N ASP A 405 7.09 -23.93 34.37
CA ASP A 405 5.93 -23.88 35.28
C ASP A 405 6.03 -24.98 36.34
N SER A 406 6.49 -26.18 35.97
CA SER A 406 6.69 -27.28 36.93
C SER A 406 7.81 -27.02 37.95
N ILE A 407 8.82 -26.22 37.59
CA ILE A 407 9.85 -25.74 38.52
C ILE A 407 9.23 -24.71 39.47
N LEU A 408 8.52 -23.72 38.94
CA LEU A 408 7.91 -22.64 39.70
C LEU A 408 6.86 -23.15 40.70
N ASP A 409 6.01 -24.10 40.29
CA ASP A 409 5.03 -24.74 41.17
C ASP A 409 5.70 -25.40 42.37
N LYS A 410 6.73 -26.22 42.14
CA LYS A 410 7.49 -26.89 43.21
C LYS A 410 8.22 -25.91 44.13
N LEU A 411 8.78 -24.82 43.59
CA LEU A 411 9.40 -23.78 44.41
C LEU A 411 8.36 -23.02 45.25
N SER A 412 7.14 -22.87 44.76
CA SER A 412 6.05 -22.19 45.47
C SER A 412 5.48 -23.02 46.63
N GLU A 413 5.36 -24.34 46.47
CA GLU A 413 4.90 -25.28 47.50
C GLU A 413 5.79 -25.27 48.74
N ASN A 414 7.10 -25.04 48.55
CA ASN A 414 8.12 -25.07 49.60
C ASN A 414 8.38 -23.71 50.28
N ALA A 415 7.42 -22.77 50.19
CA ALA A 415 7.47 -21.46 50.85
C ALA A 415 8.68 -20.56 50.52
N LEU A 416 9.39 -20.80 49.41
CA LEU A 416 10.53 -19.98 48.95
C LEU A 416 10.11 -18.59 48.39
N GLY A 417 8.82 -18.26 48.40
CA GLY A 417 8.33 -16.91 48.09
C GLY A 417 8.55 -16.48 46.63
N VAL A 418 8.55 -17.43 45.69
CA VAL A 418 8.77 -17.13 44.27
C VAL A 418 7.58 -16.35 43.72
N LYS A 419 7.81 -15.07 43.41
CA LYS A 419 6.84 -14.17 42.72
C LYS A 419 6.95 -14.25 41.19
N GLU A 420 7.83 -15.11 40.68
CA GLU A 420 8.05 -15.29 39.25
C GLU A 420 6.98 -16.19 38.63
N ASN A 421 6.69 -15.92 37.36
CA ASN A 421 5.90 -16.72 36.45
C ASN A 421 6.76 -17.05 35.22
N PHE A 422 6.22 -17.84 34.28
CA PHE A 422 6.93 -18.20 33.06
C PHE A 422 7.52 -16.99 32.30
N ASP A 423 6.82 -15.86 32.24
CA ASP A 423 7.26 -14.71 31.45
C ASP A 423 8.39 -13.89 32.09
N ASN A 424 8.39 -13.75 33.41
CA ASN A 424 9.40 -12.98 34.14
C ASN A 424 10.48 -13.83 34.82
N PHE A 425 10.42 -15.16 34.68
CA PHE A 425 11.45 -16.07 35.18
C PHE A 425 12.84 -15.69 34.65
N SER A 426 13.81 -15.54 35.55
CA SER A 426 15.18 -15.20 35.20
C SER A 426 15.78 -16.17 34.17
N ARG A 427 16.26 -15.62 33.06
CA ARG A 427 16.80 -16.38 31.92
C ARG A 427 18.30 -16.56 32.01
N VAL A 428 18.96 -15.81 32.87
CA VAL A 428 20.41 -15.82 33.04
C VAL A 428 20.74 -15.82 34.53
N SER A 429 21.48 -16.82 34.97
CA SER A 429 22.02 -16.94 36.32
C SER A 429 23.54 -16.88 36.27
N ILE A 430 24.16 -16.06 37.11
CA ILE A 430 25.61 -15.82 37.07
C ILE A 430 26.30 -16.45 38.27
N ARG A 431 27.36 -17.19 38.00
CA ARG A 431 28.29 -17.71 38.99
C ARG A 431 29.66 -17.09 38.78
N ARG A 432 30.24 -16.54 39.83
CA ARG A 432 31.64 -16.12 39.82
C ARG A 432 32.46 -17.11 40.63
N LEU A 433 33.47 -17.69 40.00
CA LEU A 433 34.31 -18.74 40.58
C LEU A 433 33.45 -19.87 41.21
N GLY A 434 32.47 -20.39 40.47
CA GLY A 434 31.52 -21.41 40.95
C GLY A 434 30.43 -20.92 41.93
N ARG A 435 30.61 -19.79 42.63
CA ARG A 435 29.64 -19.23 43.58
C ARG A 435 28.55 -18.46 42.85
N LEU A 436 27.28 -18.79 43.08
CA LEU A 436 26.14 -18.03 42.52
C LEU A 436 26.12 -16.60 43.09
N LEU A 437 25.74 -15.67 42.23
CA LEU A 437 25.42 -14.28 42.58
C LEU A 437 23.88 -14.18 42.62
N PRO A 438 23.24 -14.22 43.80
CA PRO A 438 21.79 -14.39 43.92
C PRO A 438 20.96 -13.25 43.31
N ASP A 439 21.48 -12.03 43.29
CA ASP A 439 20.79 -10.86 42.72
C ASP A 439 21.11 -10.66 41.23
N ALA A 440 22.07 -11.41 40.67
CA ALA A 440 22.44 -11.38 39.24
C ALA A 440 21.42 -12.12 38.36
N ARG A 441 20.14 -11.73 38.46
CA ARG A 441 19.01 -12.32 37.73
C ARG A 441 18.74 -11.53 36.46
N TRP A 442 19.50 -11.81 35.40
CA TRP A 442 19.39 -11.05 34.15
C TRP A 442 18.29 -11.61 33.23
N GLY A 443 17.77 -10.75 32.36
CA GLY A 443 16.97 -11.15 31.20
C GLY A 443 17.83 -11.90 30.17
N PRO A 444 17.25 -12.32 29.03
CA PRO A 444 18.00 -13.00 27.98
C PRO A 444 19.20 -12.17 27.48
N LEU A 445 20.31 -12.83 27.17
CA LEU A 445 21.45 -12.17 26.53
C LEU A 445 21.08 -11.76 25.08
N PRO A 446 21.75 -10.76 24.47
CA PRO A 446 21.35 -10.23 23.17
C PRO A 446 21.25 -11.23 22.01
N PHE A 447 22.05 -12.29 22.00
CA PHE A 447 21.97 -13.34 20.98
C PHE A 447 20.84 -14.34 21.23
N MET A 448 20.27 -14.36 22.44
CA MET A 448 19.18 -15.24 22.83
C MET A 448 17.82 -14.73 22.34
N GLU A 449 17.70 -13.42 22.09
CA GLU A 449 16.49 -12.80 21.58
C GLU A 449 16.50 -12.72 20.05
N PRO A 450 15.49 -13.28 19.36
CA PRO A 450 15.42 -13.19 17.91
C PRO A 450 15.07 -11.74 17.51
N LYS A 451 15.86 -11.18 16.58
CA LYS A 451 15.58 -9.87 15.95
C LYS A 451 14.17 -9.85 15.36
N GLN A 452 13.53 -8.67 15.37
CA GLN A 452 12.15 -8.48 14.90
C GLN A 452 11.95 -9.01 13.48
N SER A 453 11.50 -10.26 13.38
CA SER A 453 11.17 -10.93 12.13
C SER A 453 9.69 -11.32 12.16
N LYS A 454 9.04 -11.21 11.01
CA LYS A 454 7.62 -11.53 10.82
C LYS A 454 7.48 -12.94 10.23
N GLY A 455 6.52 -13.71 10.71
CA GLY A 455 6.20 -15.05 10.18
C GLY A 455 6.20 -16.15 11.26
N GLN A 456 5.61 -17.31 10.94
CA GLN A 456 5.41 -18.41 11.91
C GLN A 456 6.74 -18.95 12.48
N LYS A 457 7.79 -19.09 11.65
CA LYS A 457 9.11 -19.53 12.13
C LYS A 457 9.70 -18.56 13.15
N ALA A 458 9.50 -17.26 12.96
CA ALA A 458 9.96 -16.24 13.89
C ALA A 458 9.15 -16.22 15.18
N GLU A 459 7.85 -16.44 15.11
CA GLU A 459 6.98 -16.52 16.29
C GLU A 459 7.25 -17.79 17.11
N LEU A 460 7.42 -18.94 16.43
CA LEU A 460 7.84 -20.19 17.07
C LEU A 460 9.18 -20.01 17.77
N LEU A 461 10.18 -19.48 17.07
CA LEU A 461 11.51 -19.22 17.64
C LEU A 461 11.43 -18.31 18.88
N LYS A 462 10.64 -17.22 18.83
CA LYS A 462 10.40 -16.34 20.00
C LYS A 462 9.85 -17.10 21.19
N ARG A 463 8.90 -18.01 20.99
CA ARG A 463 8.34 -18.84 22.07
C ARG A 463 9.39 -19.80 22.60
N CYS A 464 10.10 -20.51 21.72
CA CYS A 464 11.12 -21.47 22.13
C CYS A 464 12.33 -20.80 22.83
N CYS A 465 12.67 -19.55 22.53
CA CYS A 465 13.68 -18.80 23.27
C CYS A 465 13.29 -18.56 24.74
N LYS A 466 11.98 -18.50 25.06
CA LYS A 466 11.48 -18.47 26.45
C LYS A 466 11.54 -19.83 27.14
N ARG A 467 12.06 -20.86 26.51
CA ARG A 467 12.27 -22.19 27.11
C ARG A 467 13.75 -22.44 27.41
N VAL A 468 14.57 -21.39 27.42
CA VAL A 468 16.00 -21.51 27.68
C VAL A 468 16.35 -20.79 28.98
N LYS A 469 17.19 -21.43 29.81
CA LYS A 469 17.93 -20.77 30.89
C LYS A 469 19.42 -20.88 30.60
N CYS A 470 20.12 -19.79 30.84
CA CYS A 470 21.54 -19.65 30.63
C CYS A 470 22.26 -19.55 31.98
N PHE A 471 23.28 -20.39 32.18
CA PHE A 471 24.19 -20.30 33.31
C PHE A 471 25.50 -19.69 32.83
N VAL A 472 25.85 -18.54 33.39
CA VAL A 472 27.09 -17.82 33.05
C VAL A 472 28.08 -18.01 34.18
N GLU A 473 29.19 -18.67 33.89
CA GLU A 473 30.24 -18.94 34.86
C GLU A 473 31.44 -18.06 34.53
N THR A 474 31.88 -17.25 35.47
CA THR A 474 32.96 -16.28 35.29
C THR A 474 34.14 -16.58 36.20
N ASP A 475 35.33 -16.22 35.73
CA ASP A 475 36.57 -16.31 36.51
C ASP A 475 36.79 -15.05 37.40
N ALA A 476 37.97 -14.95 38.03
CA ALA A 476 38.30 -13.81 38.90
C ALA A 476 38.57 -12.49 38.13
N GLY A 477 38.54 -12.51 36.79
CA GLY A 477 38.67 -11.33 35.94
C GLY A 477 37.46 -10.41 36.06
N PHE A 478 36.28 -10.96 36.34
CA PHE A 478 35.07 -10.21 36.65
C PHE A 478 35.06 -9.74 38.11
N ASN A 479 34.63 -8.51 38.34
CA ASN A 479 34.48 -7.94 39.69
C ASN A 479 33.02 -8.11 40.17
N PRO A 480 32.78 -8.63 41.39
CA PRO A 480 31.45 -8.64 41.98
C PRO A 480 31.14 -7.30 42.68
N THR A 481 29.89 -7.10 43.10
CA THR A 481 29.52 -6.08 44.10
C THR A 481 30.19 -6.37 45.45
N LEU A 482 30.22 -5.39 46.36
CA LEU A 482 30.83 -5.55 47.70
C LEU A 482 30.20 -6.70 48.50
N SER A 483 28.88 -6.86 48.42
CA SER A 483 28.10 -7.95 49.05
C SER A 483 28.16 -9.28 48.28
N LYS A 484 28.83 -9.30 47.12
CA LYS A 484 28.92 -10.45 46.19
C LYS A 484 27.55 -11.00 45.79
N THR A 485 26.55 -10.14 45.63
CA THR A 485 25.23 -10.57 45.19
C THR A 485 25.00 -10.36 43.69
N ASP A 486 25.77 -9.49 43.04
CA ASP A 486 25.75 -9.25 41.59
C ASP A 486 27.18 -8.98 41.05
N LEU A 487 27.35 -8.87 39.73
CA LEU A 487 28.55 -8.33 39.10
C LEU A 487 28.57 -6.80 39.20
N ALA A 488 29.76 -6.22 39.33
CA ALA A 488 29.94 -4.78 39.39
C ALA A 488 29.48 -4.11 38.08
N GLN A 489 28.44 -3.27 38.17
CA GLN A 489 27.74 -2.70 37.02
C GLN A 489 28.61 -1.78 36.16
N HIS A 490 29.57 -1.09 36.77
CA HIS A 490 30.49 -0.18 36.06
C HIS A 490 31.75 -0.88 35.53
N ASP A 491 31.91 -2.19 35.75
CA ASP A 491 33.06 -2.92 35.22
C ASP A 491 32.93 -3.19 33.72
N ILE A 492 34.02 -2.92 32.99
CA ILE A 492 34.10 -3.04 31.53
C ILE A 492 33.77 -4.45 31.02
N PHE A 493 34.17 -5.50 31.74
CA PHE A 493 33.91 -6.88 31.33
C PHE A 493 32.47 -7.28 31.64
N THR A 494 31.90 -6.82 32.75
CA THR A 494 30.46 -6.97 33.05
C THR A 494 29.61 -6.37 31.94
N ASN A 495 29.93 -5.15 31.50
CA ASN A 495 29.21 -4.48 30.42
C ASN A 495 29.38 -5.20 29.07
N ALA A 496 30.62 -5.61 28.73
CA ALA A 496 30.87 -6.37 27.51
C ALA A 496 30.14 -7.72 27.47
N LEU A 497 30.05 -8.41 28.62
CA LEU A 497 29.27 -9.65 28.77
C LEU A 497 27.77 -9.41 28.60
N ARG A 498 27.23 -8.32 29.19
CA ARG A 498 25.81 -7.98 29.14
C ARG A 498 25.36 -7.54 27.74
N CYS A 499 26.16 -6.72 27.08
CA CYS A 499 25.90 -6.22 25.73
C CYS A 499 26.29 -7.22 24.63
N PHE A 500 27.11 -8.21 24.98
CA PHE A 500 27.67 -9.17 24.04
C PHE A 500 28.36 -8.46 22.83
N ASP A 501 29.05 -7.36 23.14
CA ASP A 501 29.67 -6.46 22.16
C ASP A 501 31.00 -5.93 22.72
N GLY A 502 32.04 -5.92 21.89
CA GLY A 502 33.33 -5.28 22.22
C GLY A 502 33.28 -3.75 22.13
N SER A 503 32.21 -3.20 21.56
CA SER A 503 32.04 -1.77 21.30
C SER A 503 31.42 -0.98 22.46
N CYS A 504 31.56 -1.45 23.70
CA CYS A 504 31.11 -0.71 24.89
C CYS A 504 31.97 0.55 25.09
N ARG A 505 31.76 1.57 24.26
CA ARG A 505 32.31 2.91 24.44
C ARG A 505 31.49 3.60 25.52
N ASN A 506 32.01 3.66 26.74
CA ASN A 506 31.64 4.76 27.61
C ASN A 506 32.24 6.03 26.99
N ASP A 507 31.44 7.08 26.80
CA ASP A 507 31.84 8.37 26.21
C ASP A 507 33.03 9.06 26.95
N SER A 508 33.55 8.45 28.01
CA SER A 508 34.64 8.94 28.85
C SER A 508 35.83 7.99 29.05
N SER A 509 35.90 6.80 28.41
CA SER A 509 36.99 5.82 28.67
C SER A 509 37.87 5.49 27.45
N VAL A 510 39.20 5.53 27.66
CA VAL A 510 40.29 5.27 26.69
C VAL A 510 40.57 3.76 26.46
N GLU A 511 39.69 2.88 26.96
CA GLU A 511 39.93 1.43 27.02
C GLU A 511 39.08 0.68 25.98
N GLU A 512 39.73 -0.13 25.13
CA GLU A 512 39.07 -0.97 24.13
C GLU A 512 39.00 -2.42 24.60
N VAL A 513 37.80 -3.00 24.62
CA VAL A 513 37.54 -4.38 25.05
C VAL A 513 37.25 -5.26 23.84
N SER A 514 38.01 -6.33 23.68
CA SER A 514 37.74 -7.38 22.69
C SER A 514 37.13 -8.62 23.35
N VAL A 515 36.11 -9.18 22.70
CA VAL A 515 35.42 -10.40 23.13
C VAL A 515 35.57 -11.46 22.04
N ASP A 516 36.28 -12.55 22.36
CA ASP A 516 36.43 -13.72 21.50
C ASP A 516 35.48 -14.83 21.99
N ALA A 517 34.44 -15.11 21.20
CA ALA A 517 33.44 -16.13 21.49
C ALA A 517 33.74 -17.42 20.73
N ARG A 518 33.94 -18.53 21.44
CA ARG A 518 34.32 -19.83 20.88
C ARG A 518 33.34 -20.93 21.24
N LYS A 519 32.97 -21.74 20.25
CA LYS A 519 32.23 -22.99 20.42
C LYS A 519 32.99 -24.11 19.72
N ASP A 520 33.17 -25.25 20.40
CA ASP A 520 33.96 -26.39 19.87
C ASP A 520 35.35 -25.95 19.35
N GLU A 521 36.03 -25.10 20.13
CA GLU A 521 37.34 -24.47 19.83
C GLU A 521 37.38 -23.50 18.64
N ARG A 522 36.26 -23.29 17.92
CA ARG A 522 36.16 -22.36 16.79
C ARG A 522 35.61 -21.02 17.22
N SER A 523 36.25 -19.92 16.79
CA SER A 523 35.71 -18.57 16.99
C SER A 523 34.47 -18.35 16.13
N LEU A 524 33.46 -17.72 16.72
CA LEU A 524 32.19 -17.40 16.08
C LEU A 524 32.03 -15.88 16.04
N ASN A 525 31.68 -15.35 14.86
CA ASN A 525 31.16 -13.99 14.80
C ASN A 525 29.70 -13.95 15.27
N ARG A 526 29.18 -12.75 15.54
CA ARG A 526 27.82 -12.56 16.08
C ARG A 526 26.72 -13.21 15.23
N THR A 527 26.78 -13.08 13.91
CA THR A 527 25.77 -13.67 13.00
C THR A 527 25.81 -15.19 13.00
N GLN A 528 27.02 -15.79 13.06
CA GLN A 528 27.18 -17.23 13.16
C GLN A 528 26.67 -17.76 14.50
N LEU A 529 26.93 -17.05 15.60
CA LEU A 529 26.42 -17.39 16.92
C LEU A 529 24.89 -17.37 16.96
N GLU A 530 24.27 -16.27 16.54
CA GLU A 530 22.81 -16.13 16.48
C GLU A 530 22.19 -17.27 15.66
N LYS A 531 22.77 -17.59 14.49
CA LYS A 531 22.29 -18.69 13.65
C LYS A 531 22.40 -20.05 14.35
N GLN A 532 23.57 -20.40 14.89
CA GLN A 532 23.76 -21.70 15.55
C GLN A 532 22.89 -21.86 16.79
N TYR A 533 22.68 -20.78 17.55
CA TYR A 533 21.78 -20.78 18.70
C TYR A 533 20.32 -21.01 18.27
N HIS A 534 19.85 -20.32 17.22
CA HIS A 534 18.50 -20.53 16.69
C HIS A 534 18.29 -21.94 16.13
N ASP A 535 19.27 -22.46 15.38
CA ASP A 535 19.24 -23.82 14.83
C ASP A 535 19.20 -24.87 15.96
N TRP A 536 19.96 -24.65 17.04
CA TRP A 536 19.92 -25.48 18.25
C TRP A 536 18.53 -25.44 18.89
N ILE A 537 17.95 -24.26 19.16
CA ILE A 537 16.60 -24.14 19.75
C ILE A 537 15.56 -24.89 18.92
N ILE A 538 15.56 -24.72 17.60
CA ILE A 538 14.59 -25.37 16.71
C ILE A 538 14.73 -26.89 16.80
N THR A 539 15.97 -27.38 16.87
CA THR A 539 16.26 -28.81 17.04
C THR A 539 15.78 -29.32 18.39
N MET A 540 16.01 -28.56 19.47
CA MET A 540 15.58 -28.93 20.82
C MET A 540 14.05 -28.99 20.92
N HIS A 541 13.36 -27.98 20.37
CA HIS A 541 11.91 -27.95 20.27
C HIS A 541 11.37 -29.17 19.52
N ALA A 542 11.88 -29.44 18.31
CA ALA A 542 11.38 -30.52 17.47
C ALA A 542 11.60 -31.92 18.07
N LYS A 543 12.61 -32.09 18.92
CA LYS A 543 13.01 -33.39 19.46
C LYS A 543 12.52 -33.65 20.89
N TYR A 544 12.33 -32.61 21.71
CA TYR A 544 12.05 -32.80 23.14
C TYR A 544 10.71 -32.23 23.60
N ASP A 545 10.05 -31.37 22.81
CA ASP A 545 8.71 -30.90 23.19
C ASP A 545 7.65 -31.94 22.88
N VAL A 546 6.79 -32.18 23.88
CA VAL A 546 5.61 -33.03 23.79
C VAL A 546 4.41 -32.19 24.20
N GLU A 547 3.88 -31.44 23.23
CA GLU A 547 2.75 -30.51 23.39
C GLU A 547 1.46 -31.21 23.82
N MET A 548 1.24 -32.44 23.33
CA MET A 548 0.07 -33.23 23.65
C MET A 548 0.24 -34.68 23.19
N ASP A 549 -0.25 -35.65 23.98
CA ASP A 549 -0.21 -37.08 23.65
C ASP A 549 -1.57 -37.62 23.15
N GLY A 550 -2.65 -36.84 23.25
CA GLY A 550 -3.99 -37.18 22.77
C GLY A 550 -5.07 -36.22 23.28
N GLY A 551 -6.30 -36.40 22.80
CA GLY A 551 -7.52 -35.74 23.29
C GLY A 551 -8.24 -36.53 24.40
N ASP A 552 -9.37 -35.98 24.86
CA ASP A 552 -10.21 -36.60 25.91
C ASP A 552 -11.11 -37.74 25.35
N ASP A 553 -11.09 -37.95 24.03
CA ASP A 553 -11.96 -38.85 23.26
C ASP A 553 -11.19 -39.79 22.32
N GLU A 554 -11.89 -40.82 21.82
CA GLU A 554 -11.37 -41.70 20.77
C GLU A 554 -11.02 -40.89 19.51
N HIS A 555 -9.85 -41.16 18.94
CA HIS A 555 -9.34 -40.43 17.79
C HIS A 555 -9.65 -41.13 16.47
N THR A 556 -9.78 -40.34 15.41
CA THR A 556 -9.71 -40.86 14.05
C THR A 556 -8.29 -40.71 13.51
N VAL A 557 -7.69 -41.80 13.03
CA VAL A 557 -6.36 -41.81 12.42
C VAL A 557 -6.45 -41.45 10.94
N ILE A 558 -5.61 -40.51 10.49
CA ILE A 558 -5.47 -40.16 9.08
C ILE A 558 -4.03 -40.42 8.65
N ILE A 559 -3.89 -41.31 7.66
CA ILE A 559 -2.62 -41.69 7.06
C ILE A 559 -2.34 -40.77 5.88
N ASN A 560 -1.14 -40.21 5.83
CA ASN A 560 -0.62 -39.28 4.84
C ASN A 560 -1.60 -38.14 4.50
N PRO A 561 -1.88 -37.21 5.44
CA PRO A 561 -2.84 -36.14 5.21
C PRO A 561 -2.46 -35.30 3.99
N SER A 562 -3.37 -35.14 3.03
CA SER A 562 -3.14 -34.36 1.81
C SER A 562 -3.01 -32.85 2.05
N ASN A 563 -3.58 -32.36 3.15
CA ASN A 563 -3.68 -30.94 3.49
C ASN A 563 -2.62 -30.47 4.52
N LYS A 564 -1.40 -31.05 4.55
CA LYS A 564 -0.36 -30.76 5.58
C LYS A 564 -0.08 -29.28 5.77
N GLU A 565 0.11 -28.56 4.67
CA GLU A 565 0.39 -27.12 4.71
C GLU A 565 -0.81 -26.32 5.26
N ARG A 566 -2.06 -26.71 4.98
CA ARG A 566 -3.24 -26.01 5.53
C ARG A 566 -3.48 -26.33 7.01
N LEU A 567 -3.18 -27.55 7.43
CA LEU A 567 -3.24 -27.95 8.84
C LEU A 567 -2.15 -27.27 9.67
N GLY A 568 -1.05 -26.86 9.04
CA GLY A 568 0.09 -26.26 9.73
C GLY A 568 1.00 -27.28 10.40
N ILE A 569 0.97 -28.53 9.90
CA ILE A 569 1.78 -29.65 10.36
C ILE A 569 3.03 -29.83 9.48
N SER A 570 4.05 -30.54 9.98
CA SER A 570 5.29 -30.80 9.24
C SER A 570 5.07 -31.65 7.97
N LYS A 571 5.91 -31.46 6.94
CA LYS A 571 5.82 -32.21 5.66
C LYS A 571 6.10 -33.70 5.84
N ASP A 572 6.95 -34.03 6.80
CA ASP A 572 7.44 -35.39 7.08
C ASP A 572 6.45 -36.21 7.92
N VAL A 573 5.40 -35.58 8.45
CA VAL A 573 4.37 -36.25 9.24
C VAL A 573 3.59 -37.22 8.36
N GLN A 574 3.65 -38.51 8.70
CA GLN A 574 2.93 -39.56 7.99
C GLN A 574 1.56 -39.86 8.57
N VAL A 575 1.32 -39.57 9.84
CA VAL A 575 0.09 -39.90 10.54
C VAL A 575 -0.36 -38.72 11.40
N ILE A 576 -1.66 -38.42 11.40
CA ILE A 576 -2.27 -37.49 12.35
C ILE A 576 -3.46 -38.15 13.04
N ARG A 577 -3.76 -37.70 14.25
CA ARG A 577 -4.92 -38.07 15.04
C ARG A 577 -5.86 -36.89 15.14
N VAL A 578 -7.13 -37.12 14.80
CA VAL A 578 -8.19 -36.11 14.88
C VAL A 578 -9.12 -36.44 16.04
N HIS A 579 -9.24 -35.49 16.96
CA HIS A 579 -10.08 -35.55 18.15
C HIS A 579 -11.21 -34.53 18.06
N THR A 580 -12.29 -34.79 18.78
CA THR A 580 -13.41 -33.87 18.97
C THR A 580 -13.33 -33.13 20.31
N SER A 581 -12.45 -33.54 21.22
CA SER A 581 -12.29 -32.86 22.50
C SER A 581 -10.86 -32.92 23.05
N VAL A 582 -10.50 -31.93 23.86
CA VAL A 582 -9.19 -31.88 24.52
C VAL A 582 -9.28 -31.19 25.88
N ARG A 583 -8.55 -31.69 26.88
CA ARG A 583 -8.35 -30.99 28.14
C ARG A 583 -7.05 -30.21 28.16
N ARG A 584 -7.12 -28.91 28.42
CA ARG A 584 -5.95 -28.03 28.56
C ARG A 584 -6.24 -26.88 29.52
N LYS A 585 -5.27 -26.51 30.35
CA LYS A 585 -5.39 -25.53 31.46
C LYS A 585 -6.60 -25.80 32.38
N GLY A 586 -6.82 -27.07 32.74
CA GLY A 586 -7.91 -27.46 33.66
C GLY A 586 -9.33 -27.40 33.07
N LYS A 587 -9.47 -27.14 31.76
CA LYS A 587 -10.76 -27.06 31.06
C LYS A 587 -10.82 -28.00 29.87
N THR A 588 -11.99 -28.57 29.61
CA THR A 588 -12.25 -29.35 28.38
C THR A 588 -12.80 -28.43 27.30
N TRP A 589 -12.21 -28.51 26.10
CA TRP A 589 -12.59 -27.81 24.88
C TRP A 589 -13.18 -28.83 23.91
N ARG A 590 -14.43 -28.63 23.50
CA ARG A 590 -15.21 -29.62 22.72
C ARG A 590 -15.61 -29.08 21.36
N ARG A 591 -15.75 -29.98 20.39
CA ARG A 591 -16.41 -29.69 19.12
C ARG A 591 -17.78 -29.07 19.37
N GLY A 592 -18.03 -27.92 18.74
CA GLY A 592 -19.23 -27.11 18.95
C GLY A 592 -19.01 -25.91 19.87
N ASP A 593 -17.94 -25.87 20.66
CA ASP A 593 -17.67 -24.74 21.55
C ASP A 593 -17.49 -23.44 20.75
N HIS A 594 -18.15 -22.38 21.20
CA HIS A 594 -18.00 -21.04 20.65
C HIS A 594 -16.77 -20.37 21.25
N LEU A 595 -15.82 -20.01 20.39
CA LEU A 595 -14.52 -19.48 20.76
C LEU A 595 -14.39 -18.01 20.40
N LYS A 596 -13.78 -17.26 21.32
CA LYS A 596 -13.28 -15.90 21.16
C LYS A 596 -11.76 -15.93 21.22
N ILE A 597 -11.11 -15.58 20.12
CA ILE A 597 -9.65 -15.58 19.98
C ILE A 597 -9.16 -14.14 19.82
N GLN A 598 -8.23 -13.72 20.68
CA GLN A 598 -7.69 -12.36 20.73
C GLN A 598 -6.87 -12.01 19.47
N PRO A 599 -6.73 -10.71 19.13
CA PRO A 599 -5.91 -10.27 18.00
C PRO A 599 -4.44 -10.71 18.12
N GLY A 600 -3.77 -10.85 16.97
CA GLY A 600 -2.34 -11.17 16.90
C GLY A 600 -2.01 -12.67 16.88
N VAL A 601 -2.98 -13.57 17.07
CA VAL A 601 -2.79 -15.01 16.85
C VAL A 601 -2.72 -15.29 15.35
N VAL A 602 -1.70 -16.05 14.91
CA VAL A 602 -1.52 -16.46 13.52
C VAL A 602 -2.22 -17.80 13.26
N ALA A 603 -3.18 -17.79 12.34
CA ALA A 603 -3.89 -18.97 11.85
C ALA A 603 -3.44 -19.32 10.42
N ARG A 604 -3.63 -20.58 10.00
CA ARG A 604 -3.46 -21.00 8.61
C ARG A 604 -4.80 -21.04 7.86
N THR A 605 -4.77 -20.58 6.61
CA THR A 605 -5.92 -20.55 5.67
C THR A 605 -5.56 -21.16 4.31
N LYS A 606 -6.49 -21.14 3.36
CA LYS A 606 -6.38 -21.77 2.02
C LYS A 606 -5.13 -21.34 1.24
N ASN A 607 -4.80 -20.05 1.21
CA ASN A 607 -3.71 -19.49 0.38
C ASN A 607 -2.74 -18.56 1.14
N ASN A 608 -2.91 -18.35 2.46
CA ASN A 608 -2.07 -17.42 3.23
C ASN A 608 -2.13 -17.66 4.75
N PHE A 609 -1.23 -16.98 5.48
CA PHE A 609 -1.35 -16.80 6.92
C PHE A 609 -2.40 -15.74 7.24
N TYR A 610 -3.28 -16.03 8.18
CA TYR A 610 -4.23 -15.06 8.73
C TYR A 610 -3.72 -14.59 10.08
N SER A 611 -3.35 -13.31 10.20
CA SER A 611 -3.10 -12.65 11.47
C SER A 611 -4.08 -11.49 11.58
N SER A 612 -5.13 -11.69 12.38
CA SER A 612 -6.13 -10.64 12.55
C SER A 612 -5.64 -9.56 13.50
N LYS A 613 -5.85 -8.29 13.13
CA LYS A 613 -5.79 -7.14 14.06
C LYS A 613 -7.05 -7.04 14.94
N SER A 614 -8.07 -7.85 14.67
CA SER A 614 -9.35 -7.89 15.40
C SER A 614 -9.59 -9.26 16.03
N ILE A 615 -10.51 -9.30 17.01
CA ILE A 615 -10.89 -10.54 17.70
C ILE A 615 -11.55 -11.48 16.69
N PHE A 616 -11.09 -12.73 16.64
CA PHE A 616 -11.71 -13.80 15.87
C PHE A 616 -12.79 -14.48 16.70
N TYR A 617 -13.94 -14.73 16.07
CA TYR A 617 -15.06 -15.45 16.67
C TYR A 617 -15.33 -16.66 15.79
N GLY A 618 -15.36 -17.85 16.37
CA GLY A 618 -15.54 -19.08 15.61
C GLY A 618 -16.02 -20.25 16.46
N THR A 619 -16.37 -21.34 15.81
CA THR A 619 -16.77 -22.60 16.46
C THR A 619 -15.64 -23.61 16.34
N LEU A 620 -15.27 -24.27 17.44
CA LEU A 620 -14.31 -25.38 17.43
C LEU A 620 -14.92 -26.58 16.70
N GLU A 621 -14.22 -27.13 15.72
CA GLU A 621 -14.68 -28.29 14.95
C GLU A 621 -13.88 -29.55 15.28
N TYR A 622 -12.55 -29.47 15.25
CA TYR A 622 -11.68 -30.60 15.55
C TYR A 622 -10.37 -30.15 16.21
N VAL A 623 -9.71 -31.09 16.87
CA VAL A 623 -8.35 -30.95 17.40
C VAL A 623 -7.47 -31.94 16.67
N VAL A 624 -6.35 -31.49 16.13
CA VAL A 624 -5.43 -32.31 15.33
C VAL A 624 -4.10 -32.45 16.07
N VAL A 625 -3.64 -33.69 16.20
CA VAL A 625 -2.37 -34.06 16.84
C VAL A 625 -1.52 -34.80 15.81
N GLU A 626 -0.24 -34.46 15.72
CA GLU A 626 0.70 -35.18 14.87
C GLU A 626 1.03 -36.56 15.50
N GLY A 627 1.41 -37.56 14.71
CA GLY A 627 1.93 -38.84 15.21
C GLY A 627 0.90 -39.80 15.82
N LEU A 628 1.37 -41.01 16.16
CA LEU A 628 0.61 -42.01 16.94
C LEU A 628 0.70 -41.70 18.44
N GLN A 629 -0.08 -42.42 19.24
CA GLN A 629 -0.03 -42.29 20.69
C GLN A 629 1.34 -42.74 21.23
N GLY A 630 1.98 -41.92 22.07
CA GLY A 630 3.32 -42.14 22.58
C GLY A 630 4.46 -41.62 21.70
N ASP A 631 4.18 -41.15 20.48
CA ASP A 631 5.18 -40.51 19.63
C ASP A 631 5.54 -39.12 20.16
N ILE A 632 6.74 -38.65 19.81
CA ILE A 632 7.11 -37.24 19.98
C ILE A 632 6.39 -36.48 18.87
N CYS A 633 5.32 -35.79 19.25
CA CYS A 633 4.40 -35.13 18.34
C CYS A 633 4.71 -33.62 18.27
N GLY A 634 4.62 -33.02 17.08
CA GLY A 634 4.73 -31.56 16.93
C GLY A 634 3.52 -30.79 17.50
N GLU A 635 3.47 -29.48 17.21
CA GLU A 635 2.45 -28.56 17.74
C GLU A 635 1.03 -29.00 17.36
N ALA A 636 0.19 -29.35 18.35
CA ALA A 636 -1.22 -29.68 18.12
C ALA A 636 -2.02 -28.46 17.66
N ARG A 637 -3.10 -28.69 16.90
CA ARG A 637 -3.83 -27.64 16.16
C ARG A 637 -5.32 -27.68 16.47
N LEU A 638 -5.93 -26.51 16.66
CA LEU A 638 -7.37 -26.31 16.81
C LEU A 638 -7.96 -25.87 15.46
N ILE A 639 -8.89 -26.65 14.92
CA ILE A 639 -9.59 -26.35 13.67
C ILE A 639 -10.90 -25.64 13.99
N CYS A 640 -11.00 -24.38 13.60
CA CYS A 640 -12.11 -23.50 13.97
C CYS A 640 -12.78 -22.90 12.74
N ARG A 641 -14.11 -23.01 12.65
CA ARG A 641 -14.90 -22.32 11.62
C ARG A 641 -15.24 -20.90 12.06
N SER A 642 -15.06 -19.92 11.18
CA SER A 642 -15.44 -18.53 11.47
C SER A 642 -16.94 -18.39 11.72
N ILE A 643 -17.35 -17.46 12.59
CA ILE A 643 -18.74 -17.09 12.83
C ILE A 643 -19.46 -16.63 11.55
N GLU A 644 -18.70 -16.16 10.56
CA GLU A 644 -19.20 -15.66 9.27
C GLU A 644 -19.40 -16.78 8.24
N CYS A 645 -18.86 -17.98 8.49
CA CYS A 645 -18.96 -19.13 7.59
C CYS A 645 -20.15 -20.01 7.97
N PRO A 646 -21.05 -20.36 7.04
CA PRO A 646 -22.13 -21.30 7.30
C PRO A 646 -21.61 -22.71 7.61
N GLY A 647 -22.41 -23.53 8.31
CA GLY A 647 -21.96 -24.82 8.87
C GLY A 647 -21.55 -25.86 7.83
N ASP A 648 -22.12 -25.80 6.63
CA ASP A 648 -21.81 -26.65 5.48
C ASP A 648 -20.42 -26.36 4.88
N GLN A 649 -19.87 -25.17 5.10
CA GLN A 649 -18.51 -24.78 4.74
C GLN A 649 -17.46 -25.07 5.83
N GLY A 650 -17.87 -25.72 6.93
CA GLY A 650 -16.98 -26.18 7.98
C GLY A 650 -16.09 -27.37 7.60
N CYS A 651 -15.13 -27.66 8.46
CA CYS A 651 -14.22 -28.78 8.30
C CYS A 651 -15.00 -30.10 8.34
N LEU A 652 -14.71 -30.97 7.38
CA LEU A 652 -15.37 -32.25 7.20
C LEU A 652 -14.35 -33.39 7.23
N LEU A 653 -14.72 -34.48 7.89
CA LEU A 653 -14.02 -35.76 7.79
C LEU A 653 -14.72 -36.59 6.71
N GLU A 654 -14.03 -36.84 5.61
CA GLU A 654 -14.52 -37.54 4.43
C GLU A 654 -13.97 -38.97 4.41
N VAL A 655 -14.82 -39.94 4.09
CA VAL A 655 -14.44 -41.35 3.92
C VAL A 655 -14.09 -41.58 2.45
N GLY A 656 -12.80 -41.77 2.14
CA GLY A 656 -12.34 -42.18 0.81
C GLY A 656 -12.42 -43.70 0.61
N GLN A 657 -12.15 -44.17 -0.61
CA GLN A 657 -12.22 -45.61 -0.96
C GLN A 657 -11.27 -46.48 -0.12
N ASP A 658 -10.10 -45.95 0.26
CA ASP A 658 -9.07 -46.68 1.03
C ASP A 658 -8.55 -45.92 2.29
N SER A 659 -9.01 -44.68 2.56
CA SER A 659 -8.53 -43.90 3.72
C SER A 659 -9.47 -42.76 4.13
N MET A 660 -9.38 -42.32 5.39
CA MET A 660 -10.05 -41.12 5.91
C MET A 660 -9.29 -39.85 5.50
N HIS A 661 -10.01 -38.81 5.10
CA HIS A 661 -9.44 -37.52 4.71
C HIS A 661 -10.06 -36.37 5.51
N LEU A 662 -9.22 -35.44 5.98
CA LEU A 662 -9.66 -34.22 6.65
C LEU A 662 -9.70 -33.05 5.66
N ASN A 663 -10.90 -32.64 5.26
CA ASN A 663 -11.13 -31.50 4.41
C ASN A 663 -11.41 -30.25 5.26
N ILE A 664 -10.47 -29.32 5.32
CA ILE A 664 -10.58 -28.12 6.16
C ILE A 664 -11.61 -27.11 5.62
N LYS A 665 -12.01 -27.21 4.35
CA LYS A 665 -12.92 -26.25 3.67
C LYS A 665 -12.56 -24.78 3.93
N GLU A 666 -13.40 -23.99 4.59
CA GLU A 666 -13.14 -22.57 4.93
C GLU A 666 -12.78 -22.37 6.42
N SER A 667 -12.50 -23.45 7.14
CA SER A 667 -12.05 -23.40 8.54
C SER A 667 -10.58 -23.00 8.67
N PHE A 668 -10.25 -22.48 9.85
CA PHE A 668 -8.94 -21.94 10.19
C PHE A 668 -8.21 -22.92 11.12
N SER A 669 -6.91 -23.11 10.89
CA SER A 669 -6.05 -23.91 11.78
C SER A 669 -5.24 -23.00 12.70
N PHE A 670 -5.52 -23.07 14.00
CA PHE A 670 -4.85 -22.33 15.07
C PHE A 670 -3.93 -23.24 15.88
N PRO A 671 -2.80 -22.75 16.42
CA PRO A 671 -1.98 -23.53 17.34
C PRO A 671 -2.69 -23.71 18.70
N VAL A 672 -2.62 -24.91 19.29
CA VAL A 672 -3.29 -25.19 20.58
C VAL A 672 -2.77 -24.32 21.73
N ILE A 673 -1.50 -23.93 21.68
CA ILE A 673 -0.83 -23.12 22.70
C ILE A 673 -1.46 -21.75 22.92
N MET A 674 -2.31 -21.27 22.01
CA MET A 674 -3.08 -20.03 22.23
C MET A 674 -4.02 -20.12 23.44
N ILE A 675 -4.38 -21.33 23.87
CA ILE A 675 -5.09 -21.57 25.13
C ILE A 675 -4.20 -21.18 26.31
N ASP A 676 -2.94 -21.58 26.30
CA ASP A 676 -2.01 -21.35 27.40
C ASP A 676 -1.63 -19.87 27.53
N ASP A 677 -1.54 -19.17 26.40
CA ASP A 677 -1.32 -17.71 26.31
C ASP A 677 -2.53 -16.87 26.79
N ASN A 678 -3.64 -17.50 27.24
CA ASN A 678 -4.92 -16.83 27.54
C ASN A 678 -5.50 -16.02 26.36
N LYS A 679 -5.11 -16.36 25.13
CA LYS A 679 -5.60 -15.71 23.90
C LYS A 679 -6.87 -16.35 23.35
N CYS A 680 -7.29 -17.51 23.87
CA CYS A 680 -8.52 -18.18 23.50
C CYS A 680 -9.46 -18.32 24.71
N GLN A 681 -10.74 -18.02 24.53
CA GLN A 681 -11.79 -18.10 25.56
C GLN A 681 -13.04 -18.74 24.95
N THR A 682 -13.79 -19.52 25.74
CA THR A 682 -15.14 -19.95 25.32
C THR A 682 -16.16 -18.85 25.57
N MET A 683 -17.22 -18.82 24.78
CA MET A 683 -18.33 -17.89 24.90
C MET A 683 -19.60 -18.62 25.31
N GLU A 684 -20.44 -17.94 26.09
CA GLU A 684 -21.80 -18.38 26.38
C GLU A 684 -22.71 -18.16 25.17
N GLU A 685 -23.76 -18.98 25.05
CA GLU A 685 -24.70 -18.98 23.92
C GLU A 685 -25.38 -17.62 23.73
N ASP A 686 -25.76 -16.93 24.81
CA ASP A 686 -26.39 -15.61 24.74
C ASP A 686 -25.45 -14.56 24.16
N SER A 687 -24.18 -14.57 24.59
CA SER A 687 -23.14 -13.69 24.06
C SER A 687 -22.85 -14.00 22.59
N TRP A 688 -22.86 -15.27 22.22
CA TRP A 688 -22.70 -15.73 20.84
C TRP A 688 -23.87 -15.26 19.97
N CYS A 689 -25.11 -15.44 20.41
CA CYS A 689 -26.33 -14.96 19.75
C CYS A 689 -26.34 -13.43 19.57
N GLN A 690 -25.92 -12.68 20.59
CA GLN A 690 -25.76 -11.23 20.49
C GLN A 690 -24.71 -10.83 19.45
N MET A 691 -23.59 -11.56 19.41
CA MET A 691 -22.53 -11.32 18.41
C MET A 691 -22.98 -11.70 17.00
N LEU A 692 -23.75 -12.78 16.83
CA LEU A 692 -24.40 -13.14 15.57
C LEU A 692 -25.33 -12.01 15.11
N LYS A 693 -26.20 -11.49 15.97
CA LYS A 693 -27.07 -10.34 15.68
C LYS A 693 -26.28 -9.06 15.34
N LYS A 694 -25.18 -8.82 16.04
CA LYS A 694 -24.30 -7.66 15.79
C LYS A 694 -23.54 -7.78 14.46
N LYS A 695 -23.16 -9.00 14.07
CA LYS A 695 -22.49 -9.29 12.80
C LYS A 695 -23.48 -9.28 11.64
N SER A 696 -24.67 -9.86 11.79
CA SER A 696 -25.74 -9.78 10.78
C SER A 696 -26.18 -8.35 10.54
N GLY A 697 -26.31 -7.53 11.59
CA GLY A 697 -26.64 -6.11 11.46
C GLY A 697 -25.59 -5.29 10.69
N LYS A 698 -24.35 -5.79 10.55
CA LYS A 698 -23.27 -5.17 9.77
C LYS A 698 -23.16 -5.70 8.34
N ALA A 699 -24.03 -6.63 7.92
CA ALA A 699 -24.01 -7.16 6.56
C ALA A 699 -24.34 -6.04 5.54
N PRO A 700 -23.72 -6.04 4.35
CA PRO A 700 -24.10 -5.16 3.25
C PRO A 700 -25.61 -5.29 2.95
N ALA A 701 -26.33 -4.17 2.92
CA ALA A 701 -27.78 -4.17 2.70
C ALA A 701 -28.20 -3.37 1.46
N CYS A 702 -27.69 -2.15 1.31
CA CYS A 702 -28.01 -1.32 0.14
C CYS A 702 -26.82 -0.45 -0.29
N ILE A 703 -26.87 0.00 -1.54
CA ILE A 703 -25.92 0.97 -2.10
C ILE A 703 -26.61 2.34 -2.07
N GLU A 704 -25.93 3.34 -1.50
CA GLU A 704 -26.35 4.74 -1.52
C GLU A 704 -25.37 5.54 -2.38
N VAL A 705 -25.89 6.30 -3.34
CA VAL A 705 -25.11 7.27 -4.11
C VAL A 705 -25.21 8.63 -3.42
N LEU A 706 -24.07 9.22 -3.07
CA LEU A 706 -24.02 10.45 -2.29
C LEU A 706 -24.34 11.67 -3.15
N ARG A 707 -25.25 12.53 -2.67
CA ARG A 707 -25.63 13.80 -3.34
C ARG A 707 -24.82 15.01 -2.81
N ASN A 708 -24.81 16.13 -3.51
CA ASN A 708 -23.99 17.32 -3.26
C ASN A 708 -24.29 17.97 -1.90
N LEU A 709 -25.57 17.96 -1.47
CA LEU A 709 -25.98 18.37 -0.12
C LEU A 709 -25.25 17.58 0.99
N GLN A 710 -24.94 16.30 0.77
CA GLN A 710 -24.14 15.45 1.66
C GLN A 710 -22.63 15.47 1.32
N GLY A 711 -22.29 15.85 0.07
CA GLY A 711 -20.97 15.82 -0.57
C GLY A 711 -20.11 17.08 -0.37
N ASN A 712 -20.65 18.17 0.18
CA ASN A 712 -19.86 19.36 0.53
C ASN A 712 -18.64 19.05 1.43
N ALA A 713 -18.71 18.00 2.27
CA ALA A 713 -17.59 17.53 3.08
C ALA A 713 -16.50 16.76 2.28
N LEU A 714 -16.82 16.34 1.05
CA LEU A 714 -15.99 15.53 0.15
C LEU A 714 -15.53 16.30 -1.11
N ALA A 715 -15.93 17.57 -1.24
CA ALA A 715 -15.60 18.48 -2.35
C ALA A 715 -15.96 17.92 -3.74
N VAL A 716 -17.14 17.29 -3.86
CA VAL A 716 -17.65 16.79 -5.14
C VAL A 716 -18.24 17.95 -5.93
N ASP A 717 -17.83 18.08 -7.20
CA ASP A 717 -18.28 19.13 -8.11
C ASP A 717 -19.51 18.66 -8.91
N GLY A 718 -20.70 19.04 -8.43
CA GLY A 718 -21.99 18.73 -9.07
C GLY A 718 -22.63 17.41 -8.62
N ASP A 719 -23.89 17.20 -9.03
CA ASP A 719 -24.67 15.98 -8.78
C ASP A 719 -25.02 15.27 -10.09
N LEU A 720 -25.16 13.95 -10.03
CA LEU A 720 -25.87 13.23 -11.08
C LEU A 720 -27.36 13.56 -10.98
N PRO A 721 -28.00 14.08 -12.05
CA PRO A 721 -29.39 14.51 -12.03
C PRO A 721 -30.32 13.31 -12.19
N PHE A 722 -30.39 12.48 -11.15
CA PHE A 722 -31.23 11.29 -11.11
C PHE A 722 -32.71 11.66 -11.28
N GLU A 723 -33.41 10.96 -12.16
CA GLU A 723 -34.84 11.16 -12.46
C GLU A 723 -35.19 12.52 -13.09
N GLU A 724 -34.20 13.30 -13.52
CA GLU A 724 -34.42 14.57 -14.22
C GLU A 724 -34.30 14.42 -15.74
N VAL A 725 -34.87 15.40 -16.44
CA VAL A 725 -34.75 15.58 -17.89
C VAL A 725 -33.63 16.59 -18.16
N ILE A 726 -32.56 16.15 -18.82
CA ILE A 726 -31.41 16.98 -19.17
C ILE A 726 -31.28 17.15 -20.68
N MET A 727 -30.56 18.18 -21.11
CA MET A 727 -30.29 18.43 -22.54
C MET A 727 -29.05 17.68 -23.01
N ALA A 728 -29.01 17.29 -24.28
CA ALA A 728 -27.86 16.65 -24.89
C ALA A 728 -26.62 17.55 -24.78
N GLY A 729 -25.51 16.96 -24.34
CA GLY A 729 -24.29 17.71 -23.98
C GLY A 729 -24.25 18.24 -22.55
N TYR A 730 -25.08 17.70 -21.65
CA TYR A 730 -25.04 18.03 -20.22
C TYR A 730 -23.67 17.76 -19.60
N ASN A 731 -23.17 18.74 -18.83
CA ASN A 731 -21.91 18.61 -18.10
C ASN A 731 -22.13 17.76 -16.84
N HIS A 732 -21.82 16.47 -16.94
CA HIS A 732 -21.85 15.54 -15.81
C HIS A 732 -20.76 15.88 -14.76
N PRO A 733 -20.95 15.49 -13.49
CA PRO A 733 -19.92 15.67 -12.47
C PRO A 733 -18.63 14.93 -12.84
N ARG A 734 -17.48 15.45 -12.38
CA ARG A 734 -16.17 14.83 -12.67
C ARG A 734 -16.04 13.44 -12.06
N GLU A 735 -16.72 13.22 -10.95
CA GLU A 735 -16.68 11.97 -10.21
C GLU A 735 -18.02 11.67 -9.53
N VAL A 736 -18.25 10.38 -9.28
CA VAL A 736 -19.44 9.90 -8.57
C VAL A 736 -18.98 9.06 -7.40
N ILE A 737 -19.58 9.30 -6.23
CA ILE A 737 -19.24 8.60 -5.00
C ILE A 737 -20.44 7.78 -4.52
N ALA A 738 -20.21 6.49 -4.33
CA ALA A 738 -21.19 5.58 -3.74
C ALA A 738 -20.63 4.93 -2.46
N VAL A 739 -21.53 4.54 -1.56
CA VAL A 739 -21.22 3.84 -0.31
C VAL A 739 -22.13 2.64 -0.13
N ILE A 740 -21.65 1.65 0.61
CA ILE A 740 -22.45 0.51 1.03
C ILE A 740 -22.96 0.78 2.44
N ARG A 741 -24.27 0.63 2.65
CA ARG A 741 -24.91 0.76 3.96
C ARG A 741 -25.19 -0.62 4.57
N PRO A 742 -24.89 -0.82 5.87
CA PRO A 742 -25.21 -2.05 6.58
C PRO A 742 -26.70 -2.13 6.93
N GLN A 743 -27.19 -3.34 7.24
CA GLN A 743 -28.61 -3.59 7.56
C GLN A 743 -29.13 -2.83 8.79
N ASN A 744 -28.25 -2.50 9.74
CA ASN A 744 -28.57 -1.71 10.93
C ASN A 744 -28.53 -0.18 10.71
N ALA A 745 -28.31 0.28 9.48
CA ALA A 745 -28.34 1.70 9.15
C ALA A 745 -29.78 2.21 9.28
N THR A 746 -30.01 3.14 10.21
CA THR A 746 -31.28 3.88 10.26
C THR A 746 -31.19 4.94 9.18
N THR A 747 -32.05 4.90 8.15
CA THR A 747 -32.09 5.92 7.10
C THR A 747 -32.48 7.27 7.71
N CYS A 748 -31.49 8.08 8.10
CA CYS A 748 -31.71 9.45 8.53
C CYS A 748 -31.73 10.38 7.32
N SER A 749 -32.88 11.03 7.09
CA SER A 749 -33.11 12.07 6.10
C SER A 749 -32.47 13.42 6.52
N THR A 750 -31.21 13.41 6.97
CA THR A 750 -30.48 14.60 7.39
C THR A 750 -29.44 14.98 6.34
N SER A 751 -29.24 16.28 6.12
CA SER A 751 -28.26 16.84 5.17
C SER A 751 -26.77 16.55 5.51
N LEU A 752 -26.49 15.86 6.62
CA LEU A 752 -25.15 15.49 7.07
C LEU A 752 -24.87 14.00 6.83
N LEU A 753 -23.72 13.70 6.21
CA LEU A 753 -23.25 12.33 5.97
C LEU A 753 -22.99 11.59 7.30
N ASP A 754 -23.85 10.63 7.68
CA ASP A 754 -23.58 9.78 8.84
C ASP A 754 -22.48 8.75 8.52
N LYS A 755 -21.26 9.06 8.96
CA LYS A 755 -20.06 8.25 8.78
C LYS A 755 -20.11 6.93 9.56
N ARG A 756 -21.00 6.79 10.56
CA ARG A 756 -21.06 5.59 11.42
C ARG A 756 -21.56 4.34 10.69
N TYR A 757 -22.32 4.53 9.61
CA TYR A 757 -22.95 3.46 8.83
C TYR A 757 -22.38 3.35 7.42
N ILE A 758 -21.10 3.64 7.21
CA ILE A 758 -20.42 3.37 5.93
C ILE A 758 -19.64 2.06 6.09
N LEU A 759 -20.00 1.06 5.30
CA LEU A 759 -19.34 -0.24 5.32
C LEU A 759 -18.04 -0.19 4.49
N LYS A 760 -16.93 -0.60 5.11
CA LYS A 760 -15.65 -0.80 4.44
C LYS A 760 -15.29 -2.29 4.46
N ASP A 761 -15.24 -2.91 3.28
CA ASP A 761 -14.71 -4.25 3.06
C ASP A 761 -13.82 -4.23 1.81
N ASP A 762 -12.49 -4.37 2.02
CA ASP A 762 -11.48 -4.24 0.97
C ASP A 762 -11.53 -5.40 -0.06
N ASP A 763 -12.29 -6.47 0.23
CA ASP A 763 -12.54 -7.59 -0.68
C ASP A 763 -13.74 -7.34 -1.63
N LEU A 764 -14.59 -6.34 -1.36
CA LEU A 764 -15.75 -6.02 -2.19
C LEU A 764 -15.40 -5.06 -3.33
N GLU A 765 -15.84 -5.39 -4.54
CA GLU A 765 -15.76 -4.53 -5.71
C GLU A 765 -17.16 -4.06 -6.14
N MET A 766 -17.29 -2.76 -6.40
CA MET A 766 -18.50 -2.16 -6.95
C MET A 766 -18.33 -1.90 -8.45
N ALA A 767 -19.29 -2.34 -9.24
CA ALA A 767 -19.41 -2.02 -10.65
C ALA A 767 -20.36 -0.84 -10.84
N LEU A 768 -19.96 0.12 -11.67
CA LEU A 768 -20.82 1.17 -12.24
C LEU A 768 -21.01 0.86 -13.72
N GLU A 769 -22.26 0.66 -14.15
CA GLU A 769 -22.66 0.45 -15.54
C GLU A 769 -23.63 1.54 -15.98
N ILE A 770 -23.36 2.19 -17.12
CA ILE A 770 -24.25 3.18 -17.74
C ILE A 770 -24.67 2.66 -19.10
N ASN A 771 -25.96 2.42 -19.26
CA ASN A 771 -26.57 1.86 -20.46
C ASN A 771 -27.49 2.88 -21.12
N HIS A 772 -27.37 3.07 -22.43
CA HIS A 772 -28.28 3.92 -23.21
C HIS A 772 -29.31 3.09 -23.96
N LEU A 773 -30.56 3.47 -23.76
CA LEU A 773 -31.72 2.94 -24.46
C LEU A 773 -32.14 3.97 -25.51
N SER A 774 -31.86 3.68 -26.78
CA SER A 774 -32.36 4.47 -27.91
C SER A 774 -33.87 4.28 -28.01
N GLY A 775 -34.62 5.37 -28.19
CA GLY A 775 -36.09 5.35 -28.24
C GLY A 775 -36.71 4.70 -29.49
N SER A 776 -35.96 3.93 -30.29
CA SER A 776 -36.53 3.17 -31.40
C SER A 776 -37.27 1.93 -30.88
N LYS A 777 -38.31 1.49 -31.60
CA LYS A 777 -39.24 0.40 -31.20
C LYS A 777 -38.59 -0.99 -31.02
N ASP A 778 -37.27 -1.10 -31.15
CA ASP A 778 -36.50 -2.33 -30.88
C ASP A 778 -35.95 -2.32 -29.46
N HIS A 779 -36.80 -2.67 -28.48
CA HIS A 779 -36.47 -2.69 -27.05
C HIS A 779 -35.46 -3.77 -26.61
N LEU A 780 -34.62 -4.31 -27.50
CA LEU A 780 -33.79 -5.48 -27.22
C LEU A 780 -32.28 -5.21 -27.07
N HIS A 781 -31.78 -4.02 -27.38
CA HIS A 781 -30.35 -3.73 -27.26
C HIS A 781 -30.05 -2.39 -26.56
N ALA A 782 -29.95 -2.43 -25.23
CA ALA A 782 -29.33 -1.35 -24.47
C ALA A 782 -27.82 -1.29 -24.80
N LYS A 783 -27.34 -0.13 -25.25
CA LYS A 783 -25.93 0.07 -25.59
C LYS A 783 -25.16 0.44 -24.32
N LEU A 784 -24.19 -0.38 -23.92
CA LEU A 784 -23.28 -0.07 -22.82
C LEU A 784 -22.37 1.10 -23.22
N ILE A 785 -22.39 2.17 -22.43
CA ILE A 785 -21.57 3.38 -22.64
C ILE A 785 -20.37 3.40 -21.70
N TYR A 786 -20.58 3.04 -20.44
CA TYR A 786 -19.53 3.09 -19.43
C TYR A 786 -19.64 1.88 -18.51
N LYS A 787 -18.50 1.24 -18.24
CA LYS A 787 -18.38 0.20 -17.22
C LYS A 787 -17.03 0.30 -16.52
N LYS A 788 -17.05 0.48 -15.20
CA LYS A 788 -15.84 0.37 -14.38
C LYS A 788 -16.10 -0.38 -13.09
N LEU A 789 -15.06 -1.06 -12.62
CA LEU A 789 -15.00 -1.71 -11.31
C LEU A 789 -14.10 -0.89 -10.38
N LYS A 790 -14.53 -0.70 -9.13
CA LYS A 790 -13.75 0.00 -8.11
C LYS A 790 -13.83 -0.70 -6.76
N LYS A 791 -12.68 -0.71 -6.09
CA LYS A 791 -12.54 -1.09 -4.68
C LYS A 791 -12.82 0.12 -3.77
N PRO A 792 -13.21 -0.10 -2.49
CA PRO A 792 -13.42 0.99 -1.56
C PRO A 792 -12.13 1.76 -1.31
N SER A 793 -12.27 3.06 -1.11
CA SER A 793 -11.17 4.01 -0.90
C SER A 793 -11.50 4.97 0.24
N SER A 794 -10.61 5.94 0.48
CA SER A 794 -10.76 6.94 1.54
C SER A 794 -10.52 8.36 1.02
N ARG A 795 -11.34 9.32 1.46
CA ARG A 795 -11.15 10.76 1.20
C ARG A 795 -11.57 11.58 2.43
N ASN A 796 -10.82 12.63 2.77
CA ASN A 796 -11.10 13.51 3.91
C ASN A 796 -11.42 12.76 5.21
N SER A 797 -10.62 11.71 5.51
CA SER A 797 -10.78 10.83 6.68
C SER A 797 -12.07 10.00 6.72
N ILE A 798 -12.83 9.92 5.62
CA ILE A 798 -13.99 9.03 5.45
C ILE A 798 -13.54 7.81 4.65
N ASN A 799 -13.74 6.62 5.20
CA ASN A 799 -13.34 5.36 4.62
C ASN A 799 -14.55 4.59 4.04
N GLY A 800 -14.32 3.70 3.07
CA GLY A 800 -15.39 2.88 2.47
C GLY A 800 -16.09 3.55 1.27
N LEU A 801 -15.44 4.53 0.65
CA LEU A 801 -15.99 5.30 -0.48
C LEU A 801 -15.62 4.65 -1.82
N TYR A 802 -16.61 4.41 -2.68
CA TYR A 802 -16.40 3.96 -4.05
C TYR A 802 -16.43 5.17 -4.98
N ILE A 803 -15.26 5.61 -5.43
CA ILE A 803 -15.09 6.83 -6.24
C ILE A 803 -14.86 6.45 -7.72
N PHE A 804 -15.81 6.81 -8.57
CA PHE A 804 -15.75 6.60 -10.02
C PHE A 804 -15.41 7.91 -10.73
N GLN A 805 -14.32 7.94 -11.50
CA GLN A 805 -13.95 9.10 -12.33
C GLN A 805 -14.69 9.03 -13.66
N LEU A 806 -15.55 10.02 -13.92
CA LEU A 806 -16.30 10.17 -15.17
C LEU A 806 -15.62 11.13 -16.15
N SER A 807 -14.71 12.00 -15.69
CA SER A 807 -14.02 13.04 -16.48
C SER A 807 -13.22 12.53 -17.70
N GLU A 808 -12.94 11.23 -17.77
CA GLU A 808 -12.27 10.59 -18.91
C GLU A 808 -13.19 10.49 -20.15
N GLU A 809 -14.51 10.54 -19.98
CA GLU A 809 -15.50 10.38 -21.05
C GLU A 809 -16.18 11.70 -21.40
N ARG A 810 -15.52 12.52 -22.24
CA ARG A 810 -15.94 13.90 -22.57
C ARG A 810 -17.28 14.02 -23.33
N SER A 811 -17.91 12.92 -23.72
CA SER A 811 -19.11 12.88 -24.58
C SER A 811 -20.24 12.02 -24.02
N MET A 812 -20.33 11.88 -22.69
CA MET A 812 -21.46 11.23 -22.02
C MET A 812 -22.73 12.09 -22.18
N PHE A 813 -23.91 11.47 -22.33
CA PHE A 813 -25.20 12.16 -22.52
C PHE A 813 -25.30 13.04 -23.78
N THR A 814 -24.64 12.67 -24.87
CA THR A 814 -24.72 13.38 -26.16
C THR A 814 -25.84 12.88 -27.08
N LYS A 815 -26.32 11.64 -26.87
CA LYS A 815 -27.44 11.08 -27.62
C LYS A 815 -28.74 11.17 -26.83
N SER A 816 -29.83 11.57 -27.48
CA SER A 816 -31.15 11.57 -26.84
C SER A 816 -31.61 10.14 -26.51
N GLY A 817 -32.38 9.98 -25.43
CA GLY A 817 -32.87 8.69 -24.94
C GLY A 817 -32.74 8.53 -23.43
N VAL A 818 -33.05 7.32 -22.94
CA VAL A 818 -33.01 7.01 -21.50
C VAL A 818 -31.70 6.33 -21.16
N TYR A 819 -31.00 6.84 -20.16
CA TYR A 819 -29.76 6.28 -19.63
C TYR A 819 -30.07 5.61 -18.29
N SER A 820 -29.82 4.30 -18.19
CA SER A 820 -29.89 3.55 -16.93
C SER A 820 -28.50 3.47 -16.32
N ILE A 821 -28.37 3.96 -15.09
CA ILE A 821 -27.14 3.99 -14.29
C ILE A 821 -27.29 2.96 -13.18
N ILE A 822 -26.48 1.91 -13.22
CA ILE A 822 -26.58 0.76 -12.34
C ILE A 822 -25.30 0.64 -11.52
N PHE A 823 -25.42 0.71 -10.20
CA PHE A 823 -24.38 0.33 -9.26
C PHE A 823 -24.66 -1.09 -8.77
N SER A 824 -23.66 -1.95 -8.77
CA SER A 824 -23.82 -3.31 -8.25
C SER A 824 -22.60 -3.82 -7.48
N VAL A 825 -22.85 -4.60 -6.45
CA VAL A 825 -21.82 -5.27 -5.63
C VAL A 825 -22.24 -6.73 -5.47
N ARG A 826 -21.30 -7.65 -5.69
CA ARG A 826 -21.49 -9.07 -5.38
C ARG A 826 -20.92 -9.36 -4.00
N CYS A 827 -21.77 -9.80 -3.08
CA CYS A 827 -21.40 -10.18 -1.72
C CYS A 827 -20.86 -11.62 -1.65
N ARG A 828 -20.22 -11.97 -0.53
CA ARG A 828 -19.55 -13.27 -0.33
C ARG A 828 -20.51 -14.46 -0.35
N ASP A 829 -21.75 -14.25 0.07
CA ASP A 829 -22.86 -15.20 0.01
C ASP A 829 -23.50 -15.31 -1.39
N SER A 830 -22.85 -14.73 -2.41
CA SER A 830 -23.33 -14.62 -3.79
C SER A 830 -24.59 -13.77 -3.97
N THR A 831 -25.05 -13.05 -2.94
CA THR A 831 -26.11 -12.05 -3.12
C THR A 831 -25.57 -10.86 -3.91
N VAL A 832 -26.42 -10.24 -4.73
CA VAL A 832 -26.06 -9.07 -5.53
C VAL A 832 -26.92 -7.89 -5.09
N ILE A 833 -26.28 -6.90 -4.49
CA ILE A 833 -26.92 -5.64 -4.12
C ILE A 833 -26.84 -4.71 -5.33
N LYS A 834 -27.96 -4.11 -5.71
CA LYS A 834 -28.05 -3.18 -6.84
C LYS A 834 -28.73 -1.89 -6.43
N HIS A 835 -28.29 -0.80 -7.04
CA HIS A 835 -28.99 0.48 -7.04
C HIS A 835 -29.06 0.96 -8.50
N GLU A 836 -30.28 1.19 -9.00
CA GLU A 836 -30.53 1.66 -10.36
C GLU A 836 -31.17 3.04 -10.32
N ALA A 837 -30.68 3.94 -11.17
CA ALA A 837 -31.28 5.25 -11.41
C ALA A 837 -31.37 5.54 -12.90
N LYS A 838 -32.33 6.37 -13.31
CA LYS A 838 -32.59 6.69 -14.73
C LYS A 838 -32.44 8.19 -14.99
N ILE A 839 -31.88 8.54 -16.14
CA ILE A 839 -31.74 9.92 -16.64
C ILE A 839 -32.30 9.99 -18.05
N THR A 840 -33.12 11.00 -18.34
CA THR A 840 -33.67 11.23 -19.69
C THR A 840 -32.92 12.36 -20.36
N VAL A 841 -32.32 12.09 -21.52
CA VAL A 841 -31.60 13.09 -22.33
C VAL A 841 -32.46 13.53 -23.51
N CYS A 842 -32.75 14.81 -23.60
CA CYS A 842 -33.49 15.45 -24.68
C CYS A 842 -32.54 16.12 -25.70
N PRO A 843 -32.94 16.26 -26.98
CA PRO A 843 -32.19 17.02 -27.98
C PRO A 843 -31.91 18.47 -27.55
N ASN A 844 -30.75 19.01 -27.89
CA ASN A 844 -30.37 20.37 -27.51
C ASN A 844 -30.87 21.45 -28.49
N SER A 845 -32.01 22.05 -28.18
CA SER A 845 -32.67 23.08 -29.00
C SER A 845 -31.81 24.33 -29.25
N ASN A 846 -30.85 24.65 -28.38
CA ASN A 846 -29.99 25.84 -28.54
C ASN A 846 -28.97 25.70 -29.68
N THR A 847 -28.77 24.49 -30.19
CA THR A 847 -27.78 24.18 -31.24
C THR A 847 -28.43 23.72 -32.55
N ARG A 848 -29.69 24.13 -32.75
CA ARG A 848 -30.52 23.73 -33.87
C ARG A 848 -29.91 24.14 -35.21
N HIS A 849 -29.77 23.20 -36.12
CA HIS A 849 -29.46 23.43 -37.53
C HIS A 849 -30.34 22.54 -38.42
N TRP A 850 -30.45 22.89 -39.70
CA TRP A 850 -31.32 22.18 -40.63
C TRP A 850 -30.52 21.55 -41.77
N LYS A 851 -30.98 20.40 -42.26
CA LYS A 851 -30.47 19.74 -43.47
C LYS A 851 -31.61 19.61 -44.50
N LEU A 852 -31.37 20.00 -45.75
CA LEU A 852 -32.34 19.91 -46.86
C LEU A 852 -32.02 18.75 -47.80
N SER A 853 -33.06 18.20 -48.44
CA SER A 853 -32.96 17.26 -49.56
C SER A 853 -34.13 17.43 -50.53
N CYS A 854 -33.87 17.26 -51.83
CA CYS A 854 -34.90 17.29 -52.89
C CYS A 854 -35.50 15.90 -53.17
N ASP A 855 -34.78 14.84 -52.79
CA ASP A 855 -35.23 13.45 -52.87
C ASP A 855 -35.30 12.83 -51.48
N ALA A 856 -36.12 11.80 -51.29
CA ALA A 856 -36.22 11.07 -50.01
C ALA A 856 -34.90 10.37 -49.59
N ASP A 857 -33.90 10.37 -50.48
CA ASP A 857 -32.54 9.90 -50.24
C ASP A 857 -31.63 11.01 -49.72
N TRP A 858 -31.17 10.87 -48.48
CA TRP A 858 -30.30 11.83 -47.78
C TRP A 858 -28.80 11.62 -48.08
N SER A 859 -28.48 10.90 -49.15
CA SER A 859 -27.13 10.37 -49.45
C SER A 859 -26.22 11.32 -50.22
N ALA A 860 -26.77 12.35 -50.88
CA ALA A 860 -26.00 13.34 -51.63
C ALA A 860 -25.91 14.65 -50.85
N GLU A 861 -24.73 14.97 -50.32
CA GLU A 861 -24.47 16.29 -49.73
C GLU A 861 -24.25 17.34 -50.83
N ASN A 862 -24.92 18.47 -50.70
CA ASN A 862 -24.69 19.72 -51.46
C ASN A 862 -25.08 19.71 -52.95
N ALA A 863 -26.22 19.11 -53.32
CA ALA A 863 -26.82 19.38 -54.63
C ALA A 863 -27.42 20.80 -54.66
N VAL A 864 -26.99 21.65 -55.60
CA VAL A 864 -27.56 22.98 -55.82
C VAL A 864 -29.02 22.83 -56.25
N LEU A 865 -29.94 23.48 -55.52
CA LEU A 865 -31.37 23.46 -55.82
C LEU A 865 -31.68 24.28 -57.09
N ASP A 866 -32.12 23.62 -58.16
CA ASP A 866 -32.55 24.25 -59.42
C ASP A 866 -34.07 24.43 -59.47
N ILE A 867 -34.54 25.67 -59.57
CA ILE A 867 -35.97 26.03 -59.67
C ILE A 867 -36.22 26.65 -61.04
N ARG A 868 -37.20 26.18 -61.82
CA ARG A 868 -37.58 26.80 -63.11
C ARG A 868 -38.91 27.53 -62.98
N LEU A 869 -38.98 28.79 -63.43
CA LEU A 869 -40.20 29.60 -63.31
C LEU A 869 -41.39 28.97 -64.03
N GLY A 870 -42.52 28.87 -63.32
CA GLY A 870 -43.75 28.27 -63.83
C GLY A 870 -43.76 26.73 -63.86
N MET A 871 -42.75 26.05 -63.33
CA MET A 871 -42.76 24.60 -63.11
C MET A 871 -42.86 24.28 -61.60
N PRO A 872 -43.73 23.34 -61.18
CA PRO A 872 -43.89 23.01 -59.76
C PRO A 872 -42.69 22.22 -59.22
N VAL A 873 -42.24 22.56 -58.02
CA VAL A 873 -41.26 21.76 -57.26
C VAL A 873 -42.02 20.69 -56.48
N GLN A 874 -41.77 19.41 -56.78
CA GLN A 874 -42.58 18.30 -56.28
C GLN A 874 -42.46 18.07 -54.77
N CYS A 875 -41.24 18.04 -54.22
CA CYS A 875 -41.02 17.83 -52.79
C CYS A 875 -39.65 18.39 -52.36
N LEU A 876 -39.64 19.10 -51.24
CA LEU A 876 -38.44 19.53 -50.53
C LEU A 876 -38.55 19.06 -49.08
N ALA A 877 -37.62 18.22 -48.62
CA ALA A 877 -37.60 17.69 -47.27
C ALA A 877 -36.55 18.41 -46.41
N ALA A 878 -36.89 18.82 -45.19
CA ALA A 878 -35.98 19.43 -44.23
C ALA A 878 -35.98 18.67 -42.89
N ARG A 879 -34.81 18.41 -42.32
CA ARG A 879 -34.67 17.83 -40.96
C ARG A 879 -34.03 18.82 -40.02
N SER A 880 -34.54 18.91 -38.79
CA SER A 880 -33.96 19.74 -37.74
C SER A 880 -33.16 18.88 -36.75
N LEU A 881 -31.89 19.25 -36.53
CA LEU A 881 -30.92 18.49 -35.74
C LEU A 881 -30.22 19.40 -34.74
N ASP A 882 -29.83 18.87 -33.58
CA ASP A 882 -28.87 19.50 -32.68
C ASP A 882 -27.41 19.22 -33.11
N LEU A 883 -26.44 19.87 -32.47
CA LEU A 883 -24.99 19.68 -32.75
C LEU A 883 -24.53 18.21 -32.72
N TYR A 884 -25.23 17.35 -31.96
CA TYR A 884 -24.89 15.94 -31.77
C TYR A 884 -25.65 15.00 -32.72
N GLY A 885 -26.45 15.56 -33.64
CA GLY A 885 -27.26 14.82 -34.61
C GLY A 885 -28.53 14.22 -34.02
N ASN A 886 -29.03 14.72 -32.88
CA ASN A 886 -30.33 14.33 -32.36
C ASN A 886 -31.43 15.13 -33.06
N GLY A 887 -32.51 14.47 -33.45
CA GLY A 887 -33.67 15.12 -34.09
C GLY A 887 -34.38 16.08 -33.14
N ILE A 888 -34.58 17.33 -33.56
CA ILE A 888 -35.41 18.32 -32.87
C ILE A 888 -36.75 18.38 -33.60
N PRO A 889 -37.89 18.10 -32.94
CA PRO A 889 -39.19 18.13 -33.58
C PRO A 889 -39.59 19.55 -34.00
N PHE A 890 -40.27 19.67 -35.14
CA PHE A 890 -40.94 20.91 -35.55
C PHE A 890 -42.27 21.06 -34.80
N LEU A 891 -42.51 22.22 -34.20
CA LEU A 891 -43.64 22.44 -33.28
C LEU A 891 -44.83 23.17 -33.92
N ASP A 892 -44.58 24.05 -34.90
CA ASP A 892 -45.62 24.84 -35.57
C ASP A 892 -45.23 25.10 -37.05
N ILE A 893 -46.01 24.57 -37.99
CA ILE A 893 -45.77 24.67 -39.44
C ILE A 893 -46.79 25.56 -40.17
N ASP A 894 -47.82 26.04 -39.46
CA ASP A 894 -48.99 26.70 -40.08
C ASP A 894 -48.66 28.10 -40.63
N LYS A 895 -47.50 28.67 -40.27
CA LYS A 895 -47.00 29.97 -40.76
C LYS A 895 -45.74 29.88 -41.62
N ALA A 896 -45.49 28.74 -42.26
CA ALA A 896 -44.31 28.58 -43.11
C ALA A 896 -44.32 29.58 -44.28
N VAL A 897 -43.31 30.45 -44.33
CA VAL A 897 -43.09 31.41 -45.42
C VAL A 897 -41.86 30.97 -46.21
N ILE A 898 -41.99 30.91 -47.54
CA ILE A 898 -40.89 30.63 -48.44
C ILE A 898 -40.66 31.82 -49.36
N THR A 899 -39.43 32.33 -49.35
CA THR A 899 -39.01 33.49 -50.12
C THR A 899 -37.77 33.15 -50.94
N ILE A 900 -37.72 33.66 -52.17
CA ILE A 900 -36.54 33.60 -53.04
C ILE A 900 -35.90 34.99 -53.05
N LEU A 901 -34.62 35.06 -52.67
CA LEU A 901 -33.84 36.28 -52.57
C LEU A 901 -32.76 36.33 -53.66
N GLY A 902 -32.52 37.50 -54.23
CA GLY A 902 -31.43 37.79 -55.16
C GLY A 902 -30.51 38.83 -54.56
N GLY A 903 -29.47 38.40 -53.83
CA GLY A 903 -28.79 39.29 -52.89
C GLY A 903 -29.76 39.71 -51.77
N ASP A 904 -29.93 41.01 -51.56
CA ASP A 904 -30.86 41.55 -50.55
C ASP A 904 -32.29 41.76 -51.09
N ASP A 905 -32.51 41.62 -52.40
CA ASP A 905 -33.82 41.83 -53.04
C ASP A 905 -34.71 40.59 -52.94
N ILE A 906 -36.00 40.79 -52.64
CA ILE A 906 -37.01 39.73 -52.71
C ILE A 906 -37.46 39.55 -54.17
N LEU A 907 -37.07 38.43 -54.77
CA LEU A 907 -37.43 38.08 -56.15
C LEU A 907 -38.82 37.47 -56.25
N ALA A 908 -39.20 36.64 -55.28
CA ALA A 908 -40.51 36.01 -55.23
C ALA A 908 -40.88 35.61 -53.79
N ASN A 909 -42.16 35.81 -53.44
CA ASN A 909 -42.78 35.16 -52.30
C ASN A 909 -43.64 34.02 -52.82
N VAL A 910 -43.34 32.80 -52.38
CA VAL A 910 -44.06 31.60 -52.82
C VAL A 910 -45.43 31.57 -52.15
N LYS A 911 -46.48 31.46 -52.97
CA LYS A 911 -47.87 31.35 -52.50
C LYS A 911 -48.34 29.90 -52.59
N ASP A 912 -49.37 29.57 -51.83
CA ASP A 912 -50.05 28.26 -51.86
C ASP A 912 -49.13 27.07 -51.56
N ILE A 913 -48.30 27.21 -50.51
CA ILE A 913 -47.36 26.17 -50.09
C ILE A 913 -48.11 25.09 -49.31
N LYS A 914 -47.91 23.82 -49.67
CA LYS A 914 -48.36 22.68 -48.87
C LYS A 914 -47.20 22.17 -48.01
N VAL A 915 -47.41 22.17 -46.70
CA VAL A 915 -46.40 21.73 -45.72
C VAL A 915 -46.96 20.60 -44.87
N ASP A 916 -46.22 19.50 -44.78
CA ASP A 916 -46.56 18.32 -43.98
C ASP A 916 -45.39 17.96 -43.05
N LEU A 917 -45.66 17.31 -41.91
CA LEU A 917 -44.64 16.72 -41.04
C LEU A 917 -44.62 15.20 -41.13
N SER A 918 -43.44 14.61 -40.98
CA SER A 918 -43.31 13.17 -40.72
C SER A 918 -43.99 12.77 -39.41
N THR A 919 -44.32 11.49 -39.25
CA THR A 919 -44.98 10.95 -38.05
C THR A 919 -44.17 11.12 -36.75
N ASP A 920 -42.85 11.24 -36.86
CA ASP A 920 -41.94 11.52 -35.73
C ASP A 920 -41.73 13.02 -35.48
N LEU A 921 -42.37 13.88 -36.29
CA LEU A 921 -42.23 15.35 -36.28
C LEU A 921 -40.82 15.87 -36.61
N LEU A 922 -39.91 15.00 -37.05
CA LEU A 922 -38.49 15.35 -37.27
C LEU A 922 -38.19 15.83 -38.69
N THR A 923 -39.08 15.57 -39.66
CA THR A 923 -38.91 15.92 -41.07
C THR A 923 -40.07 16.77 -41.56
N LEU A 924 -39.77 17.95 -42.10
CA LEU A 924 -40.67 18.87 -42.75
C LEU A 924 -40.71 18.57 -44.26
N TYR A 925 -41.88 18.35 -44.82
CA TYR A 925 -42.08 18.18 -46.27
C TYR A 925 -42.80 19.39 -46.84
N ILE A 926 -42.18 20.04 -47.81
CA ILE A 926 -42.76 21.16 -48.56
C ILE A 926 -43.05 20.65 -49.98
N ARG A 927 -44.32 20.65 -50.38
CA ARG A 927 -44.78 20.02 -51.62
C ARG A 927 -45.47 21.01 -52.54
N ASP A 928 -45.38 20.73 -53.84
CA ASP A 928 -46.21 21.29 -54.91
C ASP A 928 -46.23 22.83 -54.98
N PHE A 929 -45.11 23.49 -54.70
CA PHE A 929 -45.04 24.95 -54.73
C PHE A 929 -44.48 25.48 -56.06
N LEU A 930 -44.88 26.71 -56.42
CA LEU A 930 -44.58 27.33 -57.70
C LEU A 930 -43.96 28.71 -57.51
N VAL A 931 -42.85 28.95 -58.21
CA VAL A 931 -42.20 30.27 -58.23
C VAL A 931 -42.59 31.02 -59.50
N LYS A 932 -43.11 32.24 -59.32
CA LYS A 932 -43.45 33.19 -60.39
C LYS A 932 -42.84 34.55 -60.07
N THR A 933 -42.11 35.13 -61.02
CA THR A 933 -41.55 36.48 -60.92
C THR A 933 -41.29 37.04 -62.32
N ASN A 934 -41.47 38.34 -62.51
CA ASN A 934 -41.23 39.07 -63.76
C ASN A 934 -40.00 39.98 -63.69
N ILE A 935 -39.19 39.84 -62.64
CA ILE A 935 -37.95 40.60 -62.43
C ILE A 935 -36.71 39.69 -62.42
N LEU A 936 -36.83 38.47 -62.95
CA LEU A 936 -35.73 37.49 -62.97
C LEU A 936 -34.54 37.99 -63.80
N ASP A 937 -34.80 38.84 -64.80
CA ASP A 937 -33.77 39.43 -65.66
C ASP A 937 -32.67 40.17 -64.86
N ARG A 938 -32.95 40.63 -63.63
CA ARG A 938 -31.95 41.22 -62.73
C ARG A 938 -30.80 40.28 -62.37
N LEU A 939 -31.03 38.97 -62.42
CA LEU A 939 -30.03 37.94 -62.09
C LEU A 939 -29.27 37.42 -63.30
N ARG A 940 -29.52 37.96 -64.50
CA ARG A 940 -28.82 37.51 -65.71
C ARG A 940 -27.32 37.82 -65.63
N PRO A 941 -26.46 36.94 -66.15
CA PRO A 941 -26.77 35.65 -66.79
C PRO A 941 -26.77 34.43 -65.84
N ASN A 942 -26.38 34.58 -64.56
CA ASN A 942 -26.05 33.44 -63.68
C ASN A 942 -27.23 32.86 -62.90
N TYR A 943 -28.30 33.63 -62.71
CA TYR A 943 -29.54 33.19 -62.06
C TYR A 943 -29.38 32.66 -60.63
N GLU A 944 -28.35 33.08 -59.90
CA GLU A 944 -28.09 32.67 -58.52
C GLU A 944 -29.02 33.40 -57.53
N ALA A 945 -29.58 32.66 -56.60
CA ALA A 945 -30.54 33.14 -55.61
C ALA A 945 -30.38 32.39 -54.27
N MET A 946 -31.10 32.84 -53.24
CA MET A 946 -31.17 32.20 -51.94
C MET A 946 -32.62 31.86 -51.60
N LEU A 947 -32.87 30.58 -51.34
CA LEU A 947 -34.13 30.08 -50.78
C LEU A 947 -34.12 30.35 -49.27
N LYS A 948 -35.09 31.09 -48.78
CA LYS A 948 -35.32 31.34 -47.36
C LYS A 948 -36.63 30.67 -46.93
N ILE A 949 -36.58 29.86 -45.89
CA ILE A 949 -37.73 29.20 -45.25
C ILE A 949 -37.83 29.74 -43.81
N SER A 950 -38.95 30.36 -43.47
CA SER A 950 -39.21 30.90 -42.15
C SER A 950 -40.41 30.19 -41.51
N LEU A 951 -40.21 29.63 -40.31
CA LEU A 951 -41.24 29.10 -39.41
C LEU A 951 -41.40 30.03 -38.20
N CYS A 952 -42.40 29.78 -37.33
CA CYS A 952 -42.65 30.57 -36.13
C CYS A 952 -41.45 30.64 -35.16
N ASP A 953 -40.64 29.57 -35.09
CA ASP A 953 -39.58 29.38 -34.09
C ASP A 953 -38.17 29.26 -34.71
N SER A 954 -38.05 29.34 -36.04
CA SER A 954 -36.80 29.07 -36.73
C SER A 954 -36.78 29.55 -38.18
N GLU A 955 -35.60 29.92 -38.67
CA GLU A 955 -35.36 30.39 -40.04
C GLU A 955 -34.20 29.60 -40.65
N PHE A 956 -34.29 29.32 -41.95
CA PHE A 956 -33.26 28.62 -42.71
C PHE A 956 -33.05 29.25 -44.09
N SER A 957 -31.79 29.35 -44.52
CA SER A 957 -31.41 29.90 -45.82
C SER A 957 -30.52 28.92 -46.59
N HIS A 958 -30.78 28.73 -47.89
CA HIS A 958 -30.03 27.85 -48.78
C HIS A 958 -29.73 28.50 -50.14
N PRO A 959 -28.52 28.36 -50.70
CA PRO A 959 -28.24 28.74 -52.08
C PRO A 959 -29.07 27.94 -53.09
N CYS A 960 -29.59 28.59 -54.14
CA CYS A 960 -30.35 27.97 -55.23
C CYS A 960 -30.13 28.70 -56.57
N LYS A 961 -30.55 28.10 -57.69
CA LYS A 961 -30.55 28.72 -59.02
C LYS A 961 -31.97 28.79 -59.58
N VAL A 962 -32.38 29.95 -60.08
CA VAL A 962 -33.75 30.19 -60.57
C VAL A 962 -33.76 30.45 -62.08
N LYS A 963 -34.10 29.43 -62.88
CA LYS A 963 -34.05 29.48 -64.34
C LYS A 963 -35.33 30.12 -64.94
N PRO A 964 -35.21 30.88 -66.05
CA PRO A 964 -36.37 31.42 -66.76
C PRO A 964 -37.37 30.36 -67.20
N GLY A 965 -38.61 30.79 -67.42
CA GLY A 965 -39.67 29.96 -67.96
C GLY A 965 -39.46 29.58 -69.42
N ILE A 966 -40.37 28.76 -69.95
CA ILE A 966 -40.38 28.33 -71.34
C ILE A 966 -40.83 29.50 -72.25
N PRO A 967 -40.29 29.65 -73.49
CA PRO A 967 -40.76 30.67 -74.44
C PRO A 967 -42.26 30.67 -74.64
N SER A 968 -42.86 31.86 -74.53
CA SER A 968 -44.30 32.06 -74.61
C SER A 968 -44.68 33.21 -75.53
N THR A 969 -43.99 34.34 -75.42
CA THR A 969 -44.35 35.59 -76.11
C THR A 969 -43.22 36.03 -77.02
N ILE A 970 -43.56 36.45 -78.25
CA ILE A 970 -42.61 37.01 -79.22
C ILE A 970 -43.05 38.44 -79.52
N ASN A 971 -42.18 39.42 -79.31
CA ASN A 971 -42.38 40.79 -79.80
C ASN A 971 -41.50 41.02 -81.03
N MET A 972 -42.05 41.63 -82.08
CA MET A 972 -41.32 41.91 -83.32
C MET A 972 -41.24 43.42 -83.53
N ASP A 973 -40.03 43.97 -83.57
CA ASP A 973 -39.80 45.39 -83.85
C ASP A 973 -39.94 45.66 -85.37
N MET A 974 -40.75 46.65 -85.75
CA MET A 974 -41.20 46.88 -87.13
C MET A 974 -41.09 48.37 -87.54
N SER A 975 -39.88 48.92 -87.50
CA SER A 975 -39.64 50.26 -88.04
C SER A 975 -39.26 50.20 -89.53
N LEU A 976 -40.11 50.81 -90.39
CA LEU A 976 -39.85 51.34 -91.74
C LEU A 976 -39.89 50.45 -93.01
N ALA A 977 -39.71 49.12 -92.96
CA ALA A 977 -39.58 48.35 -94.21
C ALA A 977 -40.89 47.78 -94.83
N TRP A 978 -42.00 47.61 -94.09
CA TRP A 978 -43.19 46.85 -94.57
C TRP A 978 -44.50 47.65 -94.72
N GLU A 979 -44.50 48.95 -94.41
CA GLU A 979 -45.61 49.85 -94.77
C GLU A 979 -45.54 50.33 -96.23
N LYS A 980 -44.38 50.17 -96.89
CA LYS A 980 -44.27 50.26 -98.34
C LYS A 980 -44.66 48.90 -98.92
N ASN A 981 -45.62 48.89 -99.83
CA ASN A 981 -46.17 47.65 -100.42
C ASN A 981 -45.03 46.76 -100.95
N LEU A 982 -44.79 45.61 -100.28
CA LEU A 982 -43.76 44.66 -100.69
C LEU A 982 -43.89 44.30 -102.17
N THR A 983 -42.77 44.26 -102.86
CA THR A 983 -42.72 43.91 -104.28
C THR A 983 -42.15 42.51 -104.48
N PRO A 984 -42.61 41.75 -105.49
CA PRO A 984 -42.01 40.47 -105.84
C PRO A 984 -40.49 40.61 -106.08
N GLY A 985 -39.69 39.84 -105.33
CA GLY A 985 -38.22 39.84 -105.43
C GLY A 985 -37.46 40.64 -104.35
N GLU A 986 -38.14 41.39 -103.49
CA GLU A 986 -37.56 42.24 -102.43
C GLU A 986 -36.97 41.44 -101.24
N VAL A 987 -35.88 41.92 -100.62
CA VAL A 987 -35.26 41.34 -99.40
C VAL A 987 -35.54 42.27 -98.21
N ILE A 988 -35.88 41.68 -97.06
CA ILE A 988 -36.28 42.40 -95.84
C ILE A 988 -35.09 42.62 -94.92
N ASP A 989 -34.75 43.87 -94.65
CA ASP A 989 -33.61 44.25 -93.80
C ASP A 989 -33.97 44.43 -92.31
N ASP A 990 -35.24 44.65 -91.96
CA ASP A 990 -35.67 44.95 -90.58
C ASP A 990 -36.63 43.89 -90.01
N ALA A 991 -36.08 42.83 -89.40
CA ALA A 991 -36.81 41.75 -88.73
C ALA A 991 -36.07 41.22 -87.49
N LEU A 992 -36.36 41.76 -86.30
CA LEU A 992 -35.80 41.32 -85.01
C LEU A 992 -36.92 40.84 -84.07
N LEU A 993 -36.73 39.70 -83.40
CA LEU A 993 -37.72 39.06 -82.54
C LEU A 993 -37.23 38.98 -81.08
N GLU A 994 -37.87 39.69 -80.16
CA GLU A 994 -37.68 39.55 -78.71
C GLU A 994 -38.43 38.32 -78.20
N VAL A 995 -37.80 37.50 -77.35
CA VAL A 995 -38.36 36.22 -76.89
C VAL A 995 -38.50 36.21 -75.37
N LEU A 996 -39.75 36.19 -74.91
CA LEU A 996 -40.09 36.25 -73.49
C LEU A 996 -40.78 34.95 -73.02
N ASP A 997 -40.57 34.62 -71.75
CA ASP A 997 -41.27 33.55 -71.05
C ASP A 997 -42.71 33.96 -70.65
N HIS A 998 -43.43 33.04 -70.02
CA HIS A 998 -44.82 33.28 -69.57
C HIS A 998 -44.94 34.27 -68.39
N CYS A 999 -43.85 34.55 -67.68
CA CYS A 999 -43.77 35.55 -66.62
C CYS A 999 -43.31 36.93 -67.14
N GLY A 1000 -42.90 37.03 -68.40
CA GLY A 1000 -42.41 38.27 -69.01
C GLY A 1000 -40.90 38.50 -68.84
N ASN A 1001 -40.13 37.50 -68.45
CA ASN A 1001 -38.66 37.58 -68.45
C ASN A 1001 -38.09 37.09 -69.78
N HIS A 1002 -36.85 37.47 -70.09
CA HIS A 1002 -36.17 36.92 -71.25
C HIS A 1002 -35.88 35.42 -71.05
N VAL A 1003 -36.06 34.66 -72.12
CA VAL A 1003 -35.79 33.21 -72.08
C VAL A 1003 -34.30 32.93 -72.04
N GLU A 1004 -33.95 31.74 -71.60
CA GLU A 1004 -32.56 31.28 -71.48
C GLU A 1004 -31.82 31.33 -72.83
N GLU A 1005 -30.57 31.80 -72.82
CA GLU A 1005 -29.71 31.84 -74.00
C GLU A 1005 -29.60 30.46 -74.65
N GLY A 1006 -29.58 30.41 -75.99
CA GLY A 1006 -29.47 29.18 -76.75
C GLY A 1006 -30.79 28.45 -76.97
N THR A 1007 -31.91 28.95 -76.43
CA THR A 1007 -33.24 28.38 -76.67
C THR A 1007 -33.57 28.37 -78.15
N GLU A 1008 -33.99 27.22 -78.70
CA GLU A 1008 -34.21 27.03 -80.13
C GLU A 1008 -35.67 27.29 -80.54
N LEU A 1009 -35.87 28.18 -81.52
CA LEU A 1009 -37.17 28.51 -82.12
C LEU A 1009 -37.18 28.15 -83.60
N ARG A 1010 -38.32 27.68 -84.11
CA ARG A 1010 -38.48 27.32 -85.53
C ARG A 1010 -39.37 28.34 -86.25
N VAL A 1011 -38.82 28.96 -87.28
CA VAL A 1011 -39.42 29.99 -88.14
C VAL A 1011 -40.01 29.33 -89.39
N TYR A 1012 -41.27 29.58 -89.69
CA TYR A 1012 -42.00 29.08 -90.86
C TYR A 1012 -42.49 30.25 -91.71
N THR A 1013 -42.31 30.18 -93.03
CA THR A 1013 -42.64 31.25 -93.97
C THR A 1013 -43.56 30.77 -95.09
N VAL A 1014 -44.48 31.63 -95.54
CA VAL A 1014 -45.32 31.41 -96.73
C VAL A 1014 -45.17 32.62 -97.66
N GLY A 1015 -44.82 32.40 -98.93
CA GLY A 1015 -44.57 33.46 -99.91
C GLY A 1015 -43.27 34.28 -99.66
N LEU A 1016 -42.50 33.89 -98.65
CA LEU A 1016 -41.13 34.34 -98.37
C LEU A 1016 -40.18 33.14 -98.37
N SER A 1017 -38.93 33.36 -98.79
CA SER A 1017 -37.83 32.39 -98.72
C SER A 1017 -36.65 32.93 -97.92
N PHE A 1018 -35.93 32.07 -97.22
CA PHE A 1018 -34.66 32.45 -96.60
C PHE A 1018 -33.56 32.65 -97.65
N VAL A 1019 -32.76 33.70 -97.47
CA VAL A 1019 -31.57 33.96 -98.31
C VAL A 1019 -30.37 33.13 -97.84
N ASP A 1020 -30.33 32.77 -96.56
CA ASP A 1020 -29.26 31.97 -95.95
C ASP A 1020 -29.43 30.44 -96.08
N LYS A 1021 -28.39 29.69 -95.68
CA LYS A 1021 -28.38 28.21 -95.65
C LYS A 1021 -28.69 27.62 -94.26
N TYR A 1022 -28.97 28.43 -93.24
CA TYR A 1022 -29.12 28.00 -91.84
C TYR A 1022 -30.48 27.35 -91.54
N GLY A 1023 -31.37 27.25 -92.53
CA GLY A 1023 -32.67 26.62 -92.38
C GLY A 1023 -33.60 27.38 -91.41
N PRO A 1024 -34.73 26.79 -90.98
CA PRO A 1024 -35.77 27.49 -90.23
C PRO A 1024 -35.50 27.63 -88.72
N VAL A 1025 -34.49 26.98 -88.15
CA VAL A 1025 -34.25 27.03 -86.69
C VAL A 1025 -33.32 28.19 -86.34
N ARG A 1026 -33.68 28.96 -85.32
CA ARG A 1026 -32.96 30.13 -84.83
C ARG A 1026 -32.85 30.06 -83.31
N LYS A 1027 -31.69 30.44 -82.77
CA LYS A 1027 -31.45 30.41 -81.32
C LYS A 1027 -31.58 31.80 -80.73
N VAL A 1028 -32.12 31.86 -79.52
CA VAL A 1028 -32.15 33.09 -78.74
C VAL A 1028 -30.72 33.41 -78.29
N ASN A 1029 -30.28 34.65 -78.51
CA ASN A 1029 -28.96 35.12 -78.08
C ASN A 1029 -28.93 35.46 -76.58
N SER A 1030 -27.75 35.86 -76.08
CA SER A 1030 -27.54 36.26 -74.68
C SER A 1030 -28.42 37.42 -74.23
N GLU A 1031 -28.93 38.23 -75.17
CA GLU A 1031 -29.80 39.37 -74.92
C GLU A 1031 -31.29 38.99 -74.90
N GLY A 1032 -31.66 37.79 -75.38
CA GLY A 1032 -33.05 37.32 -75.40
C GLY A 1032 -33.77 37.51 -76.75
N PHE A 1033 -33.02 37.70 -77.84
CA PHE A 1033 -33.54 37.98 -79.18
C PHE A 1033 -33.17 36.91 -80.23
N VAL A 1034 -33.97 36.85 -81.30
CA VAL A 1034 -33.71 36.15 -82.56
C VAL A 1034 -33.62 37.16 -83.71
N ASP A 1035 -32.48 37.20 -84.39
CA ASP A 1035 -32.21 38.13 -85.49
C ASP A 1035 -32.53 37.51 -86.86
N LEU A 1036 -33.41 38.16 -87.63
CA LEU A 1036 -33.83 37.78 -88.99
C LEU A 1036 -33.56 38.87 -90.04
N ARG A 1037 -32.86 39.94 -89.67
CA ARG A 1037 -32.56 41.09 -90.54
C ARG A 1037 -31.74 40.68 -91.77
N GLY A 1038 -32.21 41.04 -92.97
CA GLY A 1038 -31.58 40.73 -94.26
C GLY A 1038 -31.75 39.28 -94.73
N LEU A 1039 -32.48 38.45 -93.99
CA LEU A 1039 -32.54 37.00 -94.23
C LEU A 1039 -33.79 36.53 -95.00
N LEU A 1040 -34.79 37.39 -95.23
CA LEU A 1040 -36.07 37.01 -95.84
C LEU A 1040 -36.29 37.70 -97.19
N LYS A 1041 -36.64 36.93 -98.24
CA LYS A 1041 -36.93 37.42 -99.61
C LYS A 1041 -38.36 37.11 -100.05
N VAL A 1042 -39.03 38.07 -100.70
CA VAL A 1042 -40.38 37.93 -101.27
C VAL A 1042 -40.35 37.15 -102.58
N VAL A 1043 -41.11 36.05 -102.66
CA VAL A 1043 -41.12 35.16 -103.84
C VAL A 1043 -42.49 35.04 -104.52
N SER A 1044 -43.57 35.50 -103.90
CA SER A 1044 -44.91 35.49 -104.50
C SER A 1044 -45.13 36.71 -105.43
N GLY A 1045 -46.04 36.57 -106.41
CA GLY A 1045 -46.37 37.60 -107.39
C GLY A 1045 -47.24 38.75 -106.85
N PHE A 1046 -47.44 39.79 -107.67
CA PHE A 1046 -48.26 40.95 -107.31
C PHE A 1046 -49.68 40.51 -106.88
N GLY A 1047 -50.22 41.13 -105.82
CA GLY A 1047 -51.53 40.82 -105.24
C GLY A 1047 -51.60 39.60 -104.31
N SER A 1048 -50.50 38.85 -104.13
CA SER A 1048 -50.45 37.71 -103.21
C SER A 1048 -50.27 38.11 -101.73
N LYS A 1049 -50.59 37.20 -100.79
CA LYS A 1049 -50.30 37.35 -99.35
C LYS A 1049 -49.10 36.51 -98.93
N VAL A 1050 -48.28 37.06 -98.02
CA VAL A 1050 -47.11 36.39 -97.43
C VAL A 1050 -47.24 36.32 -95.91
N SER A 1051 -46.56 35.39 -95.23
CA SER A 1051 -46.62 35.28 -93.76
C SER A 1051 -45.37 34.67 -93.11
N LEU A 1052 -45.17 34.98 -91.82
CA LEU A 1052 -44.11 34.52 -90.93
C LEU A 1052 -44.74 33.94 -89.64
N THR A 1053 -44.37 32.72 -89.25
CA THR A 1053 -44.89 32.02 -88.07
C THR A 1053 -43.74 31.42 -87.24
N ILE A 1054 -43.77 31.56 -85.90
CA ILE A 1054 -42.76 31.00 -84.99
C ILE A 1054 -43.34 29.85 -84.16
N PHE A 1055 -42.57 28.77 -84.02
CA PHE A 1055 -42.88 27.61 -83.21
C PHE A 1055 -41.80 27.34 -82.16
N HIS A 1056 -42.23 26.94 -80.96
CA HIS A 1056 -41.38 26.30 -79.95
C HIS A 1056 -41.98 24.92 -79.62
N ASN A 1057 -41.19 23.85 -79.72
CA ASN A 1057 -41.63 22.47 -79.47
C ASN A 1057 -43.00 22.10 -80.08
N LYS A 1058 -43.18 22.42 -81.37
CA LYS A 1058 -44.42 22.22 -82.16
C LYS A 1058 -45.61 23.13 -81.78
N LYS A 1059 -45.53 23.91 -80.70
CA LYS A 1059 -46.53 24.92 -80.36
C LYS A 1059 -46.26 26.19 -81.14
N LYS A 1060 -47.29 26.67 -81.86
CA LYS A 1060 -47.27 27.99 -82.50
C LYS A 1060 -47.31 29.06 -81.41
N ILE A 1061 -46.29 29.91 -81.36
CA ILE A 1061 -46.19 31.02 -80.39
C ILE A 1061 -46.31 32.40 -81.04
N PHE A 1062 -46.16 32.52 -82.37
CA PHE A 1062 -46.31 33.79 -83.09
C PHE A 1062 -46.74 33.57 -84.55
N ASN A 1063 -47.50 34.51 -85.14
CA ASN A 1063 -47.81 34.54 -86.58
C ASN A 1063 -48.19 35.94 -87.08
N ARG A 1064 -47.67 36.32 -88.25
CA ARG A 1064 -47.94 37.59 -88.92
C ARG A 1064 -48.08 37.39 -90.42
N SER A 1065 -49.03 38.06 -91.06
CA SER A 1065 -49.26 38.01 -92.52
C SER A 1065 -49.30 39.40 -93.13
N PHE A 1066 -48.91 39.52 -94.40
CA PHE A 1066 -48.66 40.76 -95.13
C PHE A 1066 -49.12 40.65 -96.59
N GLN A 1067 -49.34 41.77 -97.27
CA GLN A 1067 -49.90 41.85 -98.63
C GLN A 1067 -48.84 42.39 -99.61
N ILE A 1068 -48.65 41.72 -100.75
CA ILE A 1068 -47.80 42.20 -101.86
C ILE A 1068 -48.57 43.23 -102.70
N ALA A 1069 -47.85 44.23 -103.25
CA ALA A 1069 -48.40 45.28 -104.13
C ALA A 1069 -49.28 44.75 -105.27
N ILE A 1070 -50.28 45.52 -105.73
CA ILE A 1070 -51.21 45.13 -106.82
C ILE A 1070 -51.03 46.06 -108.04
N ARG A 1071 -51.11 45.51 -109.28
CA ARG A 1071 -50.92 46.21 -110.58
C ARG A 1071 -51.91 45.69 -111.66
N ASN A 1072 -52.30 46.51 -112.65
CA ASN A 1072 -53.29 46.21 -113.70
C ASN A 1072 -52.86 46.68 -115.11
N LEU A 1073 -53.13 45.91 -116.19
CA LEU A 1073 -52.86 46.29 -117.59
C LEU A 1073 -54.15 46.64 -118.36
N LYS A 1074 -54.17 47.75 -119.12
CA LYS A 1074 -55.36 48.21 -119.88
C LYS A 1074 -55.00 48.86 -121.23
N ALA A 1075 -55.85 48.75 -122.25
CA ALA A 1075 -55.75 49.54 -123.48
C ALA A 1075 -56.66 50.79 -123.47
N VAL A 1076 -56.18 51.92 -123.99
CA VAL A 1076 -56.86 53.23 -123.85
C VAL A 1076 -57.24 53.92 -125.16
N LYS A 1077 -56.64 53.56 -126.30
CA LYS A 1077 -56.82 54.28 -127.58
C LYS A 1077 -57.24 53.32 -128.71
N VAL A 1078 -58.36 52.63 -128.51
CA VAL A 1078 -58.89 51.64 -129.46
C VAL A 1078 -59.97 52.30 -130.33
N PRO A 1079 -59.89 52.22 -131.68
CA PRO A 1079 -60.93 52.74 -132.57
C PRO A 1079 -62.28 52.04 -132.37
N GLU A 1080 -63.40 52.77 -132.43
CA GLU A 1080 -64.74 52.18 -132.30
C GLU A 1080 -65.16 51.32 -133.50
N SER A 1081 -64.63 51.61 -134.69
CA SER A 1081 -64.72 50.73 -135.86
C SER A 1081 -63.60 51.08 -136.84
N CYS A 1082 -63.27 50.13 -137.71
CA CYS A 1082 -62.26 50.26 -138.75
C CYS A 1082 -62.87 49.89 -140.10
N ARG A 1083 -62.23 50.24 -141.21
CA ARG A 1083 -62.73 49.86 -142.53
C ARG A 1083 -62.09 48.55 -142.98
N ALA A 1084 -62.85 47.72 -143.70
CA ALA A 1084 -62.33 46.44 -144.20
C ALA A 1084 -61.11 46.66 -145.11
N GLY A 1085 -60.06 45.88 -144.86
CA GLY A 1085 -58.77 45.92 -145.56
C GLY A 1085 -57.84 47.07 -145.16
N THR A 1086 -58.15 47.79 -144.08
CA THR A 1086 -57.31 48.90 -143.57
C THR A 1086 -56.51 48.50 -142.32
N PHE A 1087 -56.04 49.46 -141.52
CA PHE A 1087 -55.20 49.19 -140.34
C PHE A 1087 -55.80 49.79 -139.06
N LEU A 1088 -55.71 49.04 -137.95
CA LEU A 1088 -55.86 49.59 -136.60
C LEU A 1088 -54.54 50.24 -136.22
N GLU A 1089 -54.53 51.56 -136.13
CA GLU A 1089 -53.30 52.31 -135.87
C GLU A 1089 -53.27 52.87 -134.45
N ASN A 1090 -52.08 52.81 -133.84
CA ASN A 1090 -51.70 53.47 -132.60
C ASN A 1090 -52.52 53.09 -131.35
N ILE A 1091 -52.74 51.79 -131.10
CA ILE A 1091 -53.39 51.32 -129.86
C ILE A 1091 -52.38 51.39 -128.70
N ILE A 1092 -52.71 52.13 -127.64
CA ILE A 1092 -51.85 52.30 -126.47
C ILE A 1092 -52.33 51.42 -125.31
N PHE A 1093 -51.41 50.67 -124.70
CA PHE A 1093 -51.56 49.86 -123.50
C PHE A 1093 -50.81 50.50 -122.32
N GLU A 1094 -51.41 50.50 -121.15
CA GLU A 1094 -50.86 51.11 -119.93
C GLU A 1094 -50.94 50.12 -118.76
N VAL A 1095 -49.86 49.99 -117.98
CA VAL A 1095 -49.89 49.34 -116.67
C VAL A 1095 -50.06 50.39 -115.59
N SER A 1096 -51.05 50.22 -114.72
CA SER A 1096 -51.33 51.12 -113.62
C SER A 1096 -51.30 50.40 -112.27
N VAL A 1097 -51.10 51.18 -111.21
CA VAL A 1097 -51.36 50.72 -109.84
C VAL A 1097 -52.87 50.79 -109.54
N CYS A 1098 -53.30 50.36 -108.35
CA CYS A 1098 -54.73 50.20 -108.02
C CYS A 1098 -55.60 51.47 -108.12
N ASP A 1099 -55.00 52.64 -108.04
CA ASP A 1099 -55.67 53.94 -108.12
C ASP A 1099 -55.81 54.47 -109.57
N GLY A 1100 -55.32 53.70 -110.56
CA GLY A 1100 -55.33 54.09 -111.97
C GLY A 1100 -54.14 54.94 -112.41
N VAL A 1101 -53.18 55.25 -111.51
CA VAL A 1101 -51.94 55.94 -111.87
C VAL A 1101 -51.00 54.97 -112.60
N ILE A 1102 -50.42 55.43 -113.71
CA ILE A 1102 -49.52 54.62 -114.54
C ILE A 1102 -48.26 54.27 -113.73
N ASP A 1103 -47.93 52.99 -113.73
CA ASP A 1103 -46.72 52.50 -113.10
C ASP A 1103 -45.53 52.73 -114.03
N GLU A 1104 -44.88 53.88 -113.89
CA GLU A 1104 -43.71 54.23 -114.67
C GLU A 1104 -42.50 53.31 -114.39
N SER A 1105 -42.52 52.52 -113.31
CA SER A 1105 -41.45 51.55 -113.01
C SER A 1105 -41.43 50.37 -113.98
N ILE A 1106 -42.54 50.12 -114.68
CA ILE A 1106 -42.63 49.13 -115.76
C ILE A 1106 -42.10 49.77 -117.04
N HIS A 1107 -40.78 49.81 -117.15
CA HIS A 1107 -40.06 50.47 -118.23
C HIS A 1107 -38.85 49.64 -118.67
N GLY A 1108 -38.63 49.59 -119.99
CA GLY A 1108 -37.39 49.09 -120.57
C GLY A 1108 -37.50 47.65 -121.09
N PRO A 1109 -36.40 47.09 -121.63
CA PRO A 1109 -36.43 45.93 -122.52
C PRO A 1109 -36.90 44.61 -121.88
N ARG A 1110 -36.94 44.51 -120.55
CA ARG A 1110 -37.54 43.35 -119.83
C ARG A 1110 -39.05 43.40 -119.75
N HIS A 1111 -39.63 44.57 -119.99
CA HIS A 1111 -41.06 44.82 -119.91
C HIS A 1111 -41.61 44.95 -121.32
N THR A 1112 -42.14 43.85 -121.87
CA THR A 1112 -42.72 43.83 -123.22
C THR A 1112 -44.17 43.36 -123.20
N LEU A 1113 -44.99 43.99 -124.03
CA LEU A 1113 -46.34 43.59 -124.39
C LEU A 1113 -46.28 42.64 -125.59
N SER A 1114 -47.05 41.55 -125.59
CA SER A 1114 -47.23 40.72 -126.78
C SER A 1114 -48.71 40.48 -127.06
N ILE A 1115 -49.04 40.31 -128.34
CA ILE A 1115 -50.42 40.14 -128.81
C ILE A 1115 -50.65 38.70 -129.27
N ARG A 1116 -51.83 38.18 -128.91
CA ARG A 1116 -52.34 36.87 -129.32
C ARG A 1116 -53.64 37.06 -130.11
N SER A 1117 -53.67 36.69 -131.41
CA SER A 1117 -54.86 36.84 -132.29
C SER A 1117 -54.77 36.07 -133.60
N ASN A 1118 -55.80 35.29 -133.91
CA ASN A 1118 -55.87 34.52 -135.16
C ASN A 1118 -56.25 35.37 -136.38
N GLN A 1119 -56.79 36.57 -136.16
CA GLN A 1119 -57.30 37.46 -137.21
C GLN A 1119 -56.31 38.56 -137.57
N LEU A 1120 -55.38 38.90 -136.65
CA LEU A 1120 -54.32 39.90 -136.85
C LEU A 1120 -52.95 39.23 -137.00
N LYS A 1121 -52.80 38.37 -138.01
CA LYS A 1121 -51.60 37.53 -138.21
C LYS A 1121 -50.29 38.32 -138.30
N HIS A 1122 -50.34 39.57 -138.76
CA HIS A 1122 -49.15 40.41 -138.91
C HIS A 1122 -48.56 40.93 -137.59
N VAL A 1123 -49.33 40.93 -136.50
CA VAL A 1123 -48.88 41.40 -135.17
C VAL A 1123 -48.88 40.30 -134.10
N GLU A 1124 -49.35 39.10 -134.45
CA GLU A 1124 -49.32 37.93 -133.56
C GLU A 1124 -47.88 37.52 -133.26
N GLY A 1125 -47.54 37.37 -131.98
CA GLY A 1125 -46.21 36.99 -131.51
C GLY A 1125 -45.14 38.10 -131.55
N ALA A 1126 -45.46 39.28 -132.06
CA ALA A 1126 -44.59 40.43 -131.93
C ALA A 1126 -44.54 40.92 -130.47
N GLN A 1127 -43.40 41.49 -130.07
CA GLN A 1127 -43.22 42.08 -128.75
C GLN A 1127 -42.96 43.58 -128.86
N TYR A 1128 -43.66 44.33 -128.03
CA TYR A 1128 -43.63 45.78 -128.00
C TYR A 1128 -43.19 46.22 -126.61
N THR A 1129 -42.09 46.96 -126.50
CA THR A 1129 -41.53 47.36 -125.20
C THR A 1129 -42.41 48.38 -124.51
N PHE A 1130 -42.63 48.21 -123.20
CA PHE A 1130 -43.20 49.23 -122.35
C PHE A 1130 -42.15 50.30 -122.06
N ALA A 1131 -42.50 51.54 -122.36
CA ALA A 1131 -41.78 52.73 -121.94
C ALA A 1131 -42.64 53.48 -120.93
N HIS A 1132 -42.19 53.51 -119.67
CA HIS A 1132 -42.83 54.24 -118.57
C HIS A 1132 -44.30 53.82 -118.39
N GLY A 1133 -44.50 52.52 -118.24
CA GLY A 1133 -45.81 51.92 -118.05
C GLY A 1133 -46.68 51.91 -119.30
N ARG A 1134 -46.28 52.55 -120.42
CA ARG A 1134 -47.05 52.59 -121.67
C ARG A 1134 -46.41 51.81 -122.80
N CYS A 1135 -47.21 51.21 -123.66
CA CYS A 1135 -46.76 50.49 -124.84
C CYS A 1135 -47.69 50.82 -126.02
N VAL A 1136 -47.15 51.04 -127.21
CA VAL A 1136 -47.94 51.41 -128.39
C VAL A 1136 -47.84 50.32 -129.45
N LEU A 1137 -48.99 49.86 -129.94
CA LEU A 1137 -49.15 49.06 -131.14
C LEU A 1137 -49.33 49.99 -132.35
N PRO A 1138 -48.33 50.13 -133.23
CA PRO A 1138 -48.32 51.20 -134.24
C PRO A 1138 -49.35 51.00 -135.35
N HIS A 1139 -49.44 49.80 -135.92
CA HIS A 1139 -50.48 49.45 -136.88
C HIS A 1139 -50.71 47.94 -136.91
N ALA A 1140 -51.95 47.52 -137.15
CA ALA A 1140 -52.31 46.13 -137.36
C ALA A 1140 -53.31 46.04 -138.51
N GLN A 1141 -52.95 45.32 -139.58
CA GLN A 1141 -53.83 45.17 -140.74
C GLN A 1141 -55.06 44.37 -140.36
N VAL A 1142 -56.23 44.92 -140.67
CA VAL A 1142 -57.50 44.26 -140.44
C VAL A 1142 -58.01 43.54 -141.70
N PRO A 1143 -58.80 42.46 -141.56
CA PRO A 1143 -59.29 41.68 -142.69
C PRO A 1143 -60.05 42.50 -143.75
N ASP A 1144 -59.94 42.08 -145.02
CA ASP A 1144 -60.59 42.71 -146.18
C ASP A 1144 -62.11 42.54 -146.21
N GLU A 1145 -62.66 41.60 -145.43
CA GLU A 1145 -64.09 41.40 -145.28
C GLU A 1145 -64.66 42.16 -144.08
N PRO A 1146 -65.88 42.73 -144.18
CA PRO A 1146 -66.57 43.31 -143.04
C PRO A 1146 -66.83 42.27 -141.95
N GLY A 1147 -66.65 42.65 -140.69
CA GLY A 1147 -66.70 41.72 -139.55
C GLY A 1147 -66.34 42.39 -138.22
N THR A 1148 -65.82 41.64 -137.26
CA THR A 1148 -65.25 42.19 -136.00
C THR A 1148 -63.96 41.45 -135.68
N VAL A 1149 -62.91 42.18 -135.30
CA VAL A 1149 -61.59 41.64 -134.94
C VAL A 1149 -61.39 41.62 -133.43
N SER A 1150 -60.87 40.52 -132.86
CA SER A 1150 -60.54 40.40 -131.42
C SER A 1150 -59.13 39.88 -131.13
N PHE A 1151 -58.48 40.37 -130.05
CA PHE A 1151 -57.15 39.94 -129.61
C PHE A 1151 -56.84 40.20 -128.12
N VAL A 1152 -55.87 39.46 -127.55
CA VAL A 1152 -55.38 39.62 -126.15
C VAL A 1152 -53.98 40.21 -126.15
N ALA A 1153 -53.70 41.12 -125.22
CA ALA A 1153 -52.37 41.68 -125.00
C ALA A 1153 -51.92 41.48 -123.54
N TYR A 1154 -50.69 40.99 -123.32
CA TYR A 1154 -50.17 40.65 -121.98
C TYR A 1154 -48.70 41.00 -121.81
N HIS A 1155 -48.26 41.14 -120.55
CA HIS A 1155 -46.87 41.42 -120.18
C HIS A 1155 -46.04 40.13 -120.06
N THR A 1156 -44.85 40.10 -120.66
CA THR A 1156 -44.04 38.86 -120.73
C THR A 1156 -43.37 38.44 -119.42
N HIS A 1157 -42.81 39.37 -118.63
CA HIS A 1157 -42.16 39.05 -117.34
C HIS A 1157 -43.14 38.79 -116.19
N PHE A 1158 -44.24 39.55 -116.15
CA PHE A 1158 -45.34 39.39 -115.21
C PHE A 1158 -46.57 38.92 -115.99
N ALA A 1159 -46.62 37.62 -116.28
CA ALA A 1159 -47.69 37.03 -117.09
C ALA A 1159 -49.09 37.27 -116.50
N ASP A 1160 -49.17 37.52 -115.20
CA ASP A 1160 -50.41 37.84 -114.49
C ASP A 1160 -51.01 39.22 -114.90
N LEU A 1161 -50.32 40.02 -115.73
CA LEU A 1161 -50.80 41.31 -116.27
C LEU A 1161 -51.23 41.18 -117.74
N GLU A 1162 -52.54 41.09 -118.01
CA GLU A 1162 -53.13 40.92 -119.36
C GLU A 1162 -54.46 41.67 -119.59
N THR A 1163 -54.85 41.90 -120.86
CA THR A 1163 -56.11 42.58 -121.26
C THR A 1163 -56.61 42.15 -122.66
N ILE A 1164 -57.91 42.31 -122.99
CA ILE A 1164 -58.56 41.81 -124.24
C ILE A 1164 -59.25 42.94 -125.03
N ILE A 1165 -59.11 42.97 -126.36
CA ILE A 1165 -59.57 44.03 -127.28
C ILE A 1165 -60.48 43.49 -128.41
N GLN A 1166 -61.48 44.27 -128.83
CA GLN A 1166 -62.44 43.95 -129.91
C GLN A 1166 -62.80 45.20 -130.75
N VAL A 1167 -62.74 45.11 -132.11
CA VAL A 1167 -63.05 46.24 -133.02
C VAL A 1167 -63.86 45.80 -134.27
N PRO A 1168 -65.02 46.42 -134.56
CA PRO A 1168 -65.85 46.19 -135.78
C PRO A 1168 -65.25 46.72 -137.10
N ILE A 1169 -65.63 46.12 -138.23
CA ILE A 1169 -65.09 46.40 -139.58
C ILE A 1169 -66.20 46.58 -140.64
N LEU A 1170 -66.20 47.69 -141.40
CA LEU A 1170 -67.31 48.09 -142.30
C LEU A 1170 -66.96 48.10 -143.81
N GLN A 1171 -67.94 47.73 -144.68
CA GLN A 1171 -67.81 47.63 -146.16
C GLN A 1171 -68.04 48.94 -146.92
N TYR A 1172 -67.28 49.14 -148.00
CA TYR A 1172 -67.26 50.33 -148.84
C TYR A 1172 -68.40 50.35 -149.87
N ARG A 1173 -69.32 51.32 -149.80
CA ARG A 1173 -70.23 51.60 -150.93
C ARG A 1173 -69.53 52.52 -151.92
N SER A 1174 -69.17 51.95 -153.08
CA SER A 1174 -68.91 52.72 -154.30
C SER A 1174 -70.23 52.86 -155.07
N VAL A 1175 -70.71 54.10 -155.21
CA VAL A 1175 -71.79 54.53 -156.13
C VAL A 1175 -71.65 56.05 -156.38
N CYS A 1176 -71.00 56.60 -157.41
CA CYS A 1176 -69.87 56.09 -158.18
C CYS A 1176 -68.74 55.59 -157.25
N SER A 1177 -67.99 54.60 -157.66
CA SER A 1177 -68.09 53.67 -158.79
C SER A 1177 -67.07 52.59 -158.49
#